data_AF-A0A1Y3AX24-F1
#
_entry.id   AF-A0A1Y3AX24-F1
#
_cell.length_a   1.000
_cell.length_b   1.000
_cell.length_c   1.000
_cell.angle_alpha   90.00
_cell.angle_beta   90.00
_cell.angle_gamma   90.00
#
_symmetry.space_group_name_H-M   'P 1'
#
loop_
_entity.id
_entity.type
_entity.pdbx_description
1 polymer ?
#
loop_
_entity_poly.entity_id
_entity_poly.type
_entity_poly.pdbx_seq_one_letter_code
_entity_poly.pdbx_strand_id
1 'polypeptide(L)'
;MLIKKSTTDSYQCNRKISKVDNVKRPICFFFSGMGSQWPGMAKAMMDIDIFAASIKQCANILKPFQLDLNYILLSEDPKAMEDKVHHFVAISSVQIALVDVFKALEVQPDYIVGHSFGEIACAYADGCLTLEQAITTSFWRGKAVKDSNIEHGMMAAVGLTWEETVKRCPADVYAACHNSEDSVTISGSYEAVNSCVKAMTKEKIFAKEVQCANIPFHSPFLTPAVEPMMEALKKIIPEPKYRSEKWISTSIPEHDWSLDKAKKASPEYFVNNLINPVLLHDATKHIPKNAIIIEIASHTLFSAIFKRSMPNSDYVGLMRRGNNAENLNFYFNSLGQLYQFGVNLAIKELYPRIEWPVPRNTQSIGSLIRWDHSKSFLVKKYPEYHSQATASDFVSKFSLSNPDDQFLKDHAFDGKCVLPATNYLLMAWRRLGVSLGQPWFSFPVIFENVEFKRLIPLSDDEMSLKVRLLDPTGEFVILDGNNIAASGRIRRPDQIDFQYQHLIDNFESGNSSLSGHKLNTNEFYTEMNVRGYDYGPKFKQIQEIEFASFNRSRAMVRWSNNIITFVESMIQLSVAHTDQRFIYVASVLPSFKCDPRMFYDLPQEDLPVIIDANLKFVASRGIEIRGLKFVNISLKNVMRDVKLEKYEFVPFHEQKAIESVDYNELERYIKDCDTMARSIILAGNKSPTQRIIDENVSRILNQNLSSEQILLNILVKCFKCVVDENGNIIGDGILNWPTVQKIVIDNDFDLSQDFLNNCHKNGRLIRSSLGKWSFRNYKVF
;
A
#
# COMPACT_ATOMS: atom_id res chain seq x y z
N MET A 1 -30.67 -3.08 28.52
CA MET A 1 -31.51 -3.44 27.35
C MET A 1 -31.12 -2.54 26.18
N LEU A 2 -30.09 -2.92 25.42
CA LEU A 2 -29.60 -2.19 24.24
C LEU A 2 -29.44 -3.18 23.08
N ILE A 3 -30.56 -3.58 22.50
CA ILE A 3 -30.62 -3.99 21.10
C ILE A 3 -31.61 -3.04 20.45
N LYS A 4 -31.18 -1.79 20.21
CA LYS A 4 -31.82 -1.00 19.16
C LYS A 4 -31.38 -1.62 17.85
N LYS A 5 -32.35 -2.13 17.08
CA LYS A 5 -32.19 -2.61 15.70
C LYS A 5 -31.23 -1.67 14.96
N SER A 6 -30.00 -2.12 14.72
CA SER A 6 -29.15 -1.47 13.73
C SER A 6 -29.77 -1.82 12.38
N THR A 7 -30.13 -0.78 11.65
CA THR A 7 -30.31 -0.86 10.20
C THR A 7 -29.04 -1.44 9.59
N THR A 8 -29.23 -2.28 8.58
CA THR A 8 -28.22 -2.91 7.75
C THR A 8 -27.46 -1.87 6.93
N ASP A 9 -26.69 -1.01 7.60
CA ASP A 9 -25.60 -0.31 6.94
C ASP A 9 -24.39 -1.24 7.01
N SER A 10 -24.05 -1.79 5.85
CA SER A 10 -22.84 -2.58 5.68
C SER A 10 -21.64 -1.70 6.01
N TYR A 11 -21.15 -1.77 7.25
CA TYR A 11 -19.85 -1.24 7.61
C TYR A 11 -18.83 -1.92 6.70
N GLN A 12 -18.35 -1.20 5.67
CA GLN A 12 -17.16 -1.58 4.92
C GLN A 12 -15.98 -1.47 5.88
N CYS A 13 -15.78 -2.53 6.67
CA CYS A 13 -14.59 -2.67 7.48
C CYS A 13 -13.42 -2.78 6.49
N ASN A 14 -12.64 -1.70 6.35
CA ASN A 14 -11.42 -1.70 5.54
C ASN A 14 -10.53 -2.84 6.05
N ARG A 15 -10.46 -3.95 5.30
CA ARG A 15 -9.64 -5.11 5.66
C ARG A 15 -8.19 -4.80 5.30
N LYS A 16 -7.53 -3.98 6.11
CA LYS A 16 -6.09 -3.80 6.04
C LYS A 16 -5.45 -4.98 6.76
N ILE A 17 -4.81 -5.88 6.01
CA ILE A 17 -4.00 -6.96 6.56
C ILE A 17 -2.60 -6.38 6.74
N SER A 18 -2.17 -6.21 7.99
CA SER A 18 -0.80 -5.81 8.34
C SER A 18 -0.14 -6.93 9.12
N LYS A 19 1.10 -7.26 8.77
CA LYS A 19 1.94 -8.09 9.61
C LYS A 19 2.26 -7.29 10.88
N VAL A 20 1.89 -7.82 12.04
CA VAL A 20 2.22 -7.22 13.32
C VAL A 20 3.52 -7.87 13.77
N ASP A 21 4.56 -7.07 13.97
CA ASP A 21 5.80 -7.55 14.57
C ASP A 21 5.55 -7.83 16.05
N ASN A 22 6.09 -8.93 16.57
CA ASN A 22 5.93 -9.34 17.98
C ASN A 22 6.66 -8.42 18.99
N VAL A 23 7.03 -7.20 18.59
CA VAL A 23 7.72 -6.24 19.44
C VAL A 23 6.68 -5.51 20.29
N LYS A 24 6.77 -5.66 21.62
CA LYS A 24 5.97 -4.87 22.55
C LYS A 24 6.30 -3.39 22.38
N ARG A 25 5.29 -2.58 22.08
CA ARG A 25 5.43 -1.13 21.88
C ARG A 25 5.12 -0.39 23.19
N PRO A 26 5.91 0.63 23.56
CA PRO A 26 5.64 1.41 24.76
C PRO A 26 4.36 2.25 24.64
N ILE A 27 3.59 2.35 25.71
CA ILE A 27 2.36 3.14 25.77
C ILE A 27 2.61 4.44 26.55
N CYS A 28 2.30 5.58 25.93
CA CYS A 28 2.35 6.89 26.57
C CYS A 28 0.94 7.42 26.80
N PHE A 29 0.56 7.65 28.06
CA PHE A 29 -0.63 8.43 28.38
C PHE A 29 -0.27 9.91 28.36
N PHE A 30 -0.89 10.66 27.45
CA PHE A 30 -0.71 12.09 27.31
C PHE A 30 -1.97 12.82 27.76
N PHE A 31 -1.85 13.72 28.74
CA PHE A 31 -2.99 14.43 29.34
C PHE A 31 -3.03 15.88 28.87
N SER A 32 -4.00 16.23 28.02
CA SER A 32 -4.15 17.61 27.52
C SER A 32 -4.65 18.56 28.60
N GLY A 33 -4.22 19.82 28.54
CA GLY A 33 -4.61 20.85 29.50
C GLY A 33 -5.88 21.63 29.13
N MET A 34 -5.86 22.91 29.51
CA MET A 34 -6.89 23.89 29.18
C MET A 34 -7.11 24.00 27.66
N GLY A 35 -8.36 24.28 27.29
CA GLY A 35 -8.82 24.34 25.91
C GLY A 35 -9.42 23.03 25.42
N SER A 36 -9.39 21.94 26.20
CA SER A 36 -9.98 20.64 25.87
C SER A 36 -11.46 20.54 26.28
N GLN A 37 -11.93 21.42 27.16
CA GLN A 37 -13.31 21.46 27.65
C GLN A 37 -14.32 21.95 26.60
N TRP A 38 -15.57 21.54 26.73
CA TRP A 38 -16.71 22.03 25.93
C TRP A 38 -18.05 21.61 26.56
N PRO A 39 -19.16 22.30 26.27
CA PRO A 39 -20.48 21.95 26.82
C PRO A 39 -20.93 20.54 26.43
N GLY A 40 -21.44 19.79 27.40
CA GLY A 40 -21.94 18.42 27.21
C GLY A 40 -20.87 17.36 27.01
N MET A 41 -19.59 17.65 27.27
CA MET A 41 -18.48 16.77 26.88
C MET A 41 -18.51 15.36 27.45
N ALA A 42 -19.21 15.10 28.56
CA ALA A 42 -19.32 13.76 29.13
C ALA A 42 -20.58 13.00 28.66
N LYS A 43 -21.53 13.68 28.01
CA LYS A 43 -22.92 13.21 27.83
C LYS A 43 -23.03 11.81 27.25
N ALA A 44 -22.33 11.52 26.16
CA ALA A 44 -22.35 10.19 25.54
C ALA A 44 -21.46 9.16 26.24
N MET A 45 -20.41 9.61 26.93
CA MET A 45 -19.52 8.71 27.66
C MET A 45 -20.16 8.15 28.93
N MET A 46 -21.22 8.77 29.44
CA MET A 46 -22.01 8.27 30.57
C MET A 46 -22.69 6.91 30.29
N ASP A 47 -22.79 6.47 29.03
CA ASP A 47 -23.27 5.13 28.69
C ASP A 47 -22.25 4.02 29.04
N ILE A 48 -21.00 4.38 29.37
CA ILE A 48 -19.99 3.46 29.88
C ILE A 48 -20.06 3.45 31.42
N ASP A 49 -20.51 2.34 32.00
CA ASP A 49 -20.76 2.23 33.45
C ASP A 49 -19.56 2.61 34.32
N ILE A 50 -18.35 2.20 33.92
CA ILE A 50 -17.10 2.52 34.64
C ILE A 50 -16.83 4.03 34.62
N PHE A 51 -17.03 4.67 33.47
CA PHE A 51 -16.88 6.11 33.31
C PHE A 51 -17.91 6.85 34.17
N ALA A 52 -19.19 6.46 34.09
CA ALA A 52 -20.27 7.05 34.86
C ALA A 52 -20.07 6.90 36.37
N ALA A 53 -19.58 5.74 36.83
CA ALA A 53 -19.26 5.50 38.24
C ALA A 53 -18.14 6.42 38.74
N SER A 54 -17.09 6.62 37.93
CA SER A 54 -15.99 7.55 38.25
C SER A 54 -16.49 8.99 38.33
N ILE A 55 -17.26 9.46 37.34
CA ILE A 55 -17.87 10.81 37.36
C ILE A 55 -18.78 11.00 38.58
N LYS A 56 -19.55 9.98 38.97
CA LYS A 56 -20.38 10.03 40.18
C LYS A 56 -19.55 10.19 41.45
N GLN A 57 -18.40 9.54 41.55
CA GLN A 57 -17.49 9.72 42.68
C GLN A 57 -16.91 11.14 42.70
N CYS A 58 -16.47 11.67 41.55
CA CYS A 58 -16.04 13.07 41.42
C CYS A 58 -17.13 14.05 41.85
N ALA A 59 -18.37 13.83 41.42
CA ALA A 59 -19.52 14.67 41.79
C ALA A 59 -19.78 14.66 43.30
N ASN A 60 -19.67 13.50 43.95
CA ASN A 60 -19.83 13.38 45.40
C ASN A 60 -18.75 14.16 46.17
N ILE A 61 -17.50 14.13 45.70
CA ILE A 61 -16.39 14.90 46.27
C ILE A 61 -16.61 16.41 46.10
N LEU A 62 -17.24 16.84 45.01
CA LEU A 62 -17.49 18.26 44.73
C LEU A 62 -18.73 18.83 45.42
N LYS A 63 -19.63 17.96 45.91
CA LYS A 63 -20.89 18.36 46.57
C LYS A 63 -20.70 19.33 47.75
N PRO A 64 -19.71 19.16 48.65
CA PRO A 64 -19.46 20.12 49.74
C PRO A 64 -19.07 21.51 49.27
N PHE A 65 -18.53 21.64 48.05
CA PHE A 65 -18.17 22.92 47.43
C PHE A 65 -19.33 23.57 46.64
N GLN A 66 -20.54 23.01 46.74
CA GLN A 66 -21.76 23.50 46.07
C GLN A 66 -21.65 23.51 44.54
N LEU A 67 -20.82 22.63 43.96
CA LEU A 67 -20.73 22.45 42.51
C LEU A 67 -21.56 21.24 42.07
N ASP A 68 -22.46 21.46 41.12
CA ASP A 68 -23.17 20.39 40.41
C ASP A 68 -22.34 19.94 39.20
N LEU A 69 -21.49 18.94 39.41
CA LEU A 69 -20.65 18.39 38.35
C LEU A 69 -21.48 17.79 37.20
N ASN A 70 -22.65 17.22 37.48
CA ASN A 70 -23.50 16.65 36.43
C ASN A 70 -24.04 17.75 35.52
N TYR A 71 -24.49 18.87 36.10
CA TYR A 71 -24.86 20.04 35.31
C TYR A 71 -23.68 20.52 34.44
N ILE A 72 -22.48 20.67 35.03
CA ILE A 72 -21.28 21.13 34.32
C ILE A 72 -20.92 20.21 33.14
N LEU A 73 -20.99 18.89 33.32
CA LEU A 73 -20.52 17.91 32.33
C LEU A 73 -21.57 17.51 31.29
N LEU A 74 -22.85 17.56 31.63
CA LEU A 74 -23.94 17.01 30.81
C LEU A 74 -24.77 18.10 30.12
N SER A 75 -24.75 19.34 30.64
CA SER A 75 -25.45 20.45 30.00
C SER A 75 -24.76 20.87 28.70
N GLU A 76 -25.55 21.03 27.64
CA GLU A 76 -25.09 21.58 26.36
C GLU A 76 -25.20 23.12 26.32
N ASP A 77 -25.77 23.75 27.36
CA ASP A 77 -25.78 25.19 27.50
C ASP A 77 -24.34 25.71 27.75
N PRO A 78 -23.81 26.61 26.89
CA PRO A 78 -22.51 27.24 27.11
C PRO A 78 -22.34 27.87 28.50
N LYS A 79 -23.44 28.30 29.15
CA LYS A 79 -23.43 28.82 30.53
C LYS A 79 -22.86 27.86 31.55
N ALA A 80 -22.96 26.55 31.30
CA ALA A 80 -22.38 25.54 32.18
C ALA A 80 -20.84 25.63 32.25
N MET A 81 -20.19 26.30 31.30
CA MET A 81 -18.74 26.51 31.26
C MET A 81 -18.35 27.99 31.41
N GLU A 82 -19.25 28.89 31.80
CA GLU A 82 -18.92 30.32 32.01
C GLU A 82 -18.02 30.54 33.24
N ASP A 83 -18.24 29.78 34.31
CA ASP A 83 -17.41 29.86 35.50
C ASP A 83 -16.04 29.23 35.24
N LYS A 84 -14.99 30.01 35.47
CA LYS A 84 -13.59 29.56 35.34
C LYS A 84 -13.32 28.28 36.11
N VAL A 85 -13.89 28.10 37.31
CA VAL A 85 -13.71 26.90 38.14
C VAL A 85 -14.25 25.65 37.44
N HIS A 86 -15.36 25.80 36.69
CA HIS A 86 -15.98 24.68 35.98
C HIS A 86 -15.02 24.04 34.99
N HIS A 87 -14.21 24.83 34.27
CA HIS A 87 -13.20 24.29 33.34
C HIS A 87 -12.23 23.31 34.02
N PHE A 88 -11.71 23.67 35.20
CA PHE A 88 -10.72 22.85 35.91
C PHE A 88 -11.34 21.53 36.37
N VAL A 89 -12.47 21.59 37.08
CA VAL A 89 -13.11 20.36 37.59
C VAL A 89 -13.63 19.48 36.47
N ALA A 90 -14.10 20.07 35.38
CA ALA A 90 -14.67 19.34 34.27
C ALA A 90 -13.59 18.55 33.50
N ILE A 91 -12.46 19.18 33.15
CA ILE A 91 -11.34 18.52 32.47
C ILE A 91 -10.81 17.36 33.32
N SER A 92 -10.49 17.62 34.60
CA SER A 92 -9.94 16.57 35.47
C SER A 92 -10.89 15.41 35.67
N SER A 93 -12.19 15.68 35.88
CA SER A 93 -13.17 14.61 36.08
C SER A 93 -13.25 13.68 34.88
N VAL A 94 -13.25 14.23 33.66
CA VAL A 94 -13.26 13.41 32.43
C VAL A 94 -11.94 12.64 32.26
N GLN A 95 -10.79 13.27 32.48
CA GLN A 95 -9.50 12.60 32.37
C GLN A 95 -9.34 11.45 33.37
N ILE A 96 -9.76 11.66 34.61
CA ILE A 96 -9.78 10.64 35.66
C ILE A 96 -10.70 9.48 35.27
N ALA A 97 -11.91 9.78 34.80
CA ALA A 97 -12.85 8.74 34.37
C ALA A 97 -12.31 7.93 33.18
N LEU A 98 -11.62 8.57 32.22
CA LEU A 98 -10.94 7.87 31.14
C LEU A 98 -9.79 6.97 31.64
N VAL A 99 -9.00 7.44 32.62
CA VAL A 99 -7.96 6.63 33.28
C VAL A 99 -8.57 5.41 33.96
N ASP A 100 -9.69 5.56 34.66
CA ASP A 100 -10.38 4.46 35.32
C ASP A 100 -10.88 3.42 34.32
N VAL A 101 -11.40 3.86 33.17
CA VAL A 101 -11.76 2.95 32.07
C VAL A 101 -10.54 2.20 31.54
N PHE A 102 -9.42 2.87 31.29
CA PHE A 102 -8.20 2.18 30.84
C PHE A 102 -7.62 1.21 31.87
N LYS A 103 -7.70 1.56 33.16
CA LYS A 103 -7.30 0.68 34.25
C LYS A 103 -8.16 -0.58 34.28
N ALA A 104 -9.47 -0.45 34.07
CA ALA A 104 -10.38 -1.60 33.94
C ALA A 104 -10.10 -2.42 32.67
N LEU A 105 -9.71 -1.77 31.57
CA LEU A 105 -9.27 -2.41 30.34
C LEU A 105 -7.87 -3.05 30.43
N GLU A 106 -7.23 -3.05 31.61
CA GLU A 106 -5.89 -3.56 31.87
C GLU A 106 -4.78 -2.88 31.03
N VAL A 107 -5.01 -1.64 30.59
CA VAL A 107 -4.01 -0.83 29.88
C VAL A 107 -3.23 0.00 30.87
N GLN A 108 -1.93 -0.26 30.96
CA GLN A 108 -1.02 0.51 31.80
C GLN A 108 -0.06 1.34 30.94
N PRO A 109 0.20 2.61 31.32
CA PRO A 109 1.21 3.41 30.67
C PRO A 109 2.63 2.94 31.07
N ASP A 110 3.52 2.97 30.08
CA ASP A 110 4.97 2.95 30.28
C ASP A 110 5.49 4.38 30.50
N TYR A 111 4.82 5.38 29.91
CA TYR A 111 5.12 6.80 30.06
C TYR A 111 3.86 7.62 30.37
N ILE A 112 3.99 8.62 31.22
CA ILE A 112 2.92 9.56 31.60
C ILE A 112 3.45 10.98 31.37
N VAL A 113 2.74 11.75 30.54
CA VAL A 113 3.09 13.13 30.23
C VAL A 113 1.84 13.99 30.30
N GLY A 114 1.92 15.13 30.99
CA GLY A 114 0.82 16.07 31.07
C GLY A 114 1.18 17.37 30.37
N HIS A 115 0.20 18.04 29.78
CA HIS A 115 0.36 19.41 29.31
C HIS A 115 -0.35 20.35 30.28
N SER A 116 0.40 21.26 30.90
CA SER A 116 -0.16 22.27 31.81
C SER A 116 -0.98 21.59 32.92
N PHE A 117 -2.27 21.92 33.00
CA PHE A 117 -3.27 21.43 33.93
C PHE A 117 -3.45 19.90 33.88
N GLY A 118 -3.15 19.25 32.75
CA GLY A 118 -3.21 17.79 32.62
C GLY A 118 -2.31 17.05 33.62
N GLU A 119 -1.28 17.70 34.18
CA GLU A 119 -0.40 17.07 35.18
C GLU A 119 -1.09 16.68 36.49
N ILE A 120 -2.26 17.25 36.81
CA ILE A 120 -3.06 16.76 37.96
C ILE A 120 -3.63 15.36 37.67
N ALA A 121 -4.10 15.12 36.45
CA ALA A 121 -4.56 13.81 36.03
C ALA A 121 -3.38 12.82 35.84
N CYS A 122 -2.19 13.31 35.45
CA CYS A 122 -0.96 12.50 35.50
C CYS A 122 -0.67 11.99 36.91
N ALA A 123 -0.77 12.87 37.92
CA ALA A 123 -0.52 12.48 39.29
C ALA A 123 -1.53 11.44 39.80
N TYR A 124 -2.78 11.47 39.32
CA TYR A 124 -3.75 10.41 39.57
C TYR A 124 -3.37 9.09 38.87
N ALA A 125 -3.03 9.15 37.57
CA ALA A 125 -2.65 7.97 36.78
C ALA A 125 -1.36 7.30 37.28
N ASP A 126 -0.42 8.08 37.81
CA ASP A 126 0.83 7.62 38.43
C ASP A 126 0.61 7.05 39.84
N GLY A 127 -0.57 7.27 40.44
CA GLY A 127 -0.89 6.85 41.81
C GLY A 127 -0.38 7.79 42.92
N CYS A 128 0.15 8.95 42.54
CA CYS A 128 0.61 10.00 43.44
C CYS A 128 -0.53 10.71 44.19
N LEU A 129 -1.65 10.98 43.50
CA LEU A 129 -2.85 11.55 44.11
C LEU A 129 -3.97 10.52 44.15
N THR A 130 -4.73 10.54 45.24
CA THR A 130 -6.04 9.86 45.29
C THR A 130 -7.06 10.60 44.42
N LEU A 131 -8.19 9.94 44.13
CA LEU A 131 -9.32 10.56 43.42
C LEU A 131 -9.77 11.88 44.09
N GLU A 132 -9.96 11.84 45.41
CA GLU A 132 -10.36 13.00 46.20
C GLU A 132 -9.33 14.12 46.11
N GLN A 133 -8.04 13.80 46.28
CA GLN A 133 -6.98 14.80 46.16
C GLN A 133 -6.93 15.42 44.77
N ALA A 134 -6.98 14.62 43.70
CA ALA A 134 -6.92 15.15 42.33
C ALA A 134 -8.08 16.10 42.03
N ILE A 135 -9.32 15.71 42.34
CA ILE A 135 -10.51 16.54 42.09
C ILE A 135 -10.54 17.80 42.97
N THR A 136 -10.18 17.68 44.25
CA THR A 136 -10.13 18.84 45.15
C THR A 136 -8.99 19.79 44.79
N THR A 137 -7.82 19.29 44.39
CA THR A 137 -6.72 20.09 43.83
C THR A 137 -7.18 20.86 42.60
N SER A 138 -7.92 20.23 41.69
CA SER A 138 -8.49 20.90 40.50
C SER A 138 -9.48 22.01 40.87
N PHE A 139 -10.39 21.75 41.82
CA PHE A 139 -11.31 22.76 42.33
C PHE A 139 -10.57 23.96 42.92
N TRP A 140 -9.64 23.73 43.86
CA TRP A 140 -8.94 24.80 44.55
C TRP A 140 -7.97 25.57 43.66
N ARG A 141 -7.38 24.92 42.66
CA ARG A 141 -6.60 25.61 41.61
C ARG A 141 -7.48 26.57 40.82
N GLY A 142 -8.64 26.12 40.37
CA GLY A 142 -9.60 26.98 39.67
C GLY A 142 -10.12 28.11 40.55
N LYS A 143 -10.41 27.82 41.82
CA LYS A 143 -10.90 28.79 42.81
C LYS A 143 -9.85 29.84 43.15
N ALA A 144 -8.60 29.45 43.38
CA ALA A 144 -7.51 30.39 43.62
C ALA A 144 -7.33 31.35 42.44
N VAL A 145 -7.37 30.84 41.21
CA VAL A 145 -7.31 31.66 39.99
C VAL A 145 -8.54 32.59 39.87
N LYS A 146 -9.74 32.09 40.17
CA LYS A 146 -10.97 32.89 40.08
C LYS A 146 -11.01 34.03 41.12
N ASP A 147 -10.63 33.71 42.36
CA ASP A 147 -10.75 34.62 43.50
C ASP A 147 -9.57 35.63 43.56
N SER A 148 -8.51 35.40 42.80
CA SER A 148 -7.36 36.31 42.70
C SER A 148 -7.58 37.40 41.66
N ASN A 149 -7.06 38.60 41.94
CA ASN A 149 -7.13 39.73 41.01
C ASN A 149 -6.11 39.59 39.86
N ILE A 150 -6.38 38.67 38.94
CA ILE A 150 -5.57 38.43 37.75
C ILE A 150 -6.08 39.34 36.63
N GLU A 151 -5.16 40.09 36.03
CA GLU A 151 -5.45 40.96 34.90
C GLU A 151 -6.00 40.18 33.70
N HIS A 152 -6.84 40.84 32.89
CA HIS A 152 -7.35 40.29 31.65
C HIS A 152 -6.20 39.99 30.69
N GLY A 153 -5.94 38.70 30.45
CA GLY A 153 -4.85 38.26 29.59
C GLY A 153 -5.32 37.41 28.43
N MET A 154 -4.35 37.01 27.61
CA MET A 154 -4.57 36.19 26.44
C MET A 154 -3.43 35.19 26.26
N MET A 155 -3.74 34.05 25.65
CA MET A 155 -2.74 33.10 25.17
C MET A 155 -2.91 32.88 23.67
N ALA A 156 -1.80 32.67 22.96
CA ALA A 156 -1.83 32.38 21.53
C ALA A 156 -0.77 31.35 21.14
N ALA A 157 -1.12 30.39 20.30
CA ALA A 157 -0.18 29.47 19.68
C ALA A 157 0.47 30.16 18.48
N VAL A 158 1.80 30.13 18.42
CA VAL A 158 2.65 30.75 17.38
C VAL A 158 3.55 29.69 16.74
N GLY A 159 3.75 29.81 15.43
CA GLY A 159 4.61 28.93 14.63
C GLY A 159 6.04 29.43 14.59
N LEU A 160 6.72 29.40 15.74
CA LEU A 160 8.09 29.86 15.94
C LEU A 160 8.82 28.88 16.86
N THR A 161 10.15 28.88 16.79
CA THR A 161 10.98 28.20 17.80
C THR A 161 10.89 28.90 19.16
N TRP A 162 11.30 28.21 20.22
CA TRP A 162 11.37 28.79 21.56
C TRP A 162 12.27 30.02 21.61
N GLU A 163 13.47 29.93 21.03
CA GLU A 163 14.46 31.01 21.00
C GLU A 163 13.99 32.21 20.20
N GLU A 164 13.35 32.00 19.05
CA GLU A 164 12.76 33.09 18.26
C GLU A 164 11.63 33.78 19.03
N THR A 165 10.78 33.01 19.70
CA THR A 165 9.66 33.54 20.48
C THR A 165 10.17 34.43 21.60
N VAL A 166 11.15 33.96 22.39
CA VAL A 166 11.75 34.73 23.49
C VAL A 166 12.44 36.01 23.00
N LYS A 167 13.14 35.96 21.85
CA LYS A 167 13.81 37.15 21.29
C LYS A 167 12.83 38.19 20.73
N ARG A 168 11.69 37.73 20.22
CA ARG A 168 10.76 38.56 19.44
C ARG A 168 9.62 39.14 20.27
N CYS A 169 9.20 38.46 21.33
CA CYS A 169 8.10 38.92 22.17
C CYS A 169 8.53 40.12 23.04
N PRO A 170 7.64 41.12 23.22
CA PRO A 170 7.90 42.23 24.14
C PRO A 170 7.96 41.75 25.60
N ALA A 171 8.44 42.60 26.51
CA ALA A 171 8.67 42.25 27.92
C ALA A 171 7.44 41.68 28.65
N ASP A 172 6.22 42.08 28.25
CA ASP A 172 4.96 41.65 28.88
C ASP A 172 4.34 40.40 28.23
N VAL A 173 5.05 39.76 27.30
CA VAL A 173 4.61 38.53 26.60
C VAL A 173 5.65 37.44 26.78
N TYR A 174 5.23 36.38 27.46
CA TYR A 174 6.09 35.28 27.87
C TYR A 174 5.87 34.06 26.96
N ALA A 175 6.95 33.37 26.62
CA ALA A 175 6.86 32.01 26.09
C ALA A 175 6.38 31.08 27.21
N ALA A 176 5.20 30.49 27.04
CA ALA A 176 4.46 29.78 28.09
C ALA A 176 4.42 28.26 27.86
N CYS A 177 4.28 27.79 26.62
CA CYS A 177 4.27 26.36 26.32
C CYS A 177 5.17 26.05 25.12
N HIS A 178 6.19 25.22 25.31
CA HIS A 178 7.03 24.68 24.24
C HIS A 178 6.39 23.39 23.72
N ASN A 179 5.51 23.46 22.72
CA ASN A 179 4.70 22.31 22.28
C ASN A 179 5.43 21.41 21.28
N SER A 180 6.15 21.99 20.33
CA SER A 180 7.08 21.32 19.40
C SER A 180 8.24 22.26 19.08
N GLU A 181 9.23 21.78 18.34
CA GLU A 181 10.38 22.56 17.86
C GLU A 181 9.98 23.91 17.24
N ASP A 182 8.88 23.91 16.47
CA ASP A 182 8.34 25.05 15.73
C ASP A 182 6.95 25.52 16.23
N SER A 183 6.54 25.13 17.44
CA SER A 183 5.24 25.50 17.99
C SER A 183 5.33 25.89 19.46
N VAL A 184 5.13 27.18 19.72
CA VAL A 184 5.16 27.76 21.06
C VAL A 184 3.82 28.42 21.36
N THR A 185 3.37 28.39 22.62
CA THR A 185 2.25 29.23 23.08
C THR A 185 2.81 30.41 23.85
N ILE A 186 2.45 31.62 23.45
CA ILE A 186 2.75 32.87 24.16
C ILE A 186 1.60 33.24 25.11
N SER A 187 1.92 33.92 26.20
CA SER A 187 1.01 34.29 27.28
C SER A 187 1.35 35.67 27.84
N GLY A 188 0.35 36.52 28.09
CA GLY A 188 0.55 37.88 28.59
C GLY A 188 -0.74 38.70 28.62
N SER A 189 -0.62 40.02 28.75
CA SER A 189 -1.77 40.93 28.69
C SER A 189 -2.48 40.83 27.33
N TYR A 190 -3.79 41.05 27.32
CA TYR A 190 -4.61 40.90 26.12
C TYR A 190 -4.08 41.79 24.97
N GLU A 191 -3.81 43.06 25.23
CA GLU A 191 -3.35 44.04 24.24
C GLU A 191 -2.00 43.64 23.63
N ALA A 192 -1.06 43.19 24.46
CA ALA A 192 0.30 42.86 24.02
C ALA A 192 0.29 41.58 23.17
N VAL A 193 -0.37 40.51 23.63
CA VAL A 193 -0.45 39.25 22.86
C VAL A 193 -1.24 39.45 21.58
N ASN A 194 -2.36 40.19 21.60
CA ASN A 194 -3.14 40.48 20.39
C ASN A 194 -2.33 41.28 19.36
N SER A 195 -1.49 42.21 19.81
CA SER A 195 -0.57 42.95 18.95
C SER A 195 0.48 42.03 18.32
N CYS A 196 1.07 41.10 19.09
CA CYS A 196 1.97 40.07 18.56
C CYS A 196 1.28 39.19 17.52
N VAL A 197 0.06 38.71 17.80
CA VAL A 197 -0.72 37.89 16.86
C VAL A 197 -0.96 38.63 15.55
N LYS A 198 -1.38 39.90 15.60
CA LYS A 198 -1.60 40.73 14.40
C LYS A 198 -0.32 40.94 13.61
N ALA A 199 0.80 41.22 14.28
CA ALA A 199 2.10 41.42 13.63
C ALA A 199 2.59 40.14 12.95
N MET A 200 2.57 39.00 13.65
CA MET A 200 2.96 37.69 13.11
C MET A 200 2.07 37.25 11.95
N THR A 201 0.75 37.46 12.06
CA THR A 201 -0.20 37.14 10.98
C THR A 201 0.10 37.97 9.72
N LYS A 202 0.44 39.26 9.87
CA LYS A 202 0.85 40.12 8.74
C LYS A 202 2.11 39.62 8.05
N GLU A 203 3.02 39.00 8.80
CA GLU A 203 4.25 38.37 8.30
C GLU A 203 4.04 36.93 7.82
N LYS A 204 2.81 36.43 7.78
CA LYS A 204 2.45 35.05 7.41
C LYS A 204 3.03 33.97 8.33
N ILE A 205 3.36 34.34 9.56
CA ILE A 205 3.71 33.40 10.62
C ILE A 205 2.41 32.92 11.26
N PHE A 206 2.28 31.62 11.51
CA PHE A 206 1.11 31.07 12.20
C PHE A 206 0.98 31.71 13.58
N ALA A 207 -0.17 32.32 13.87
CA ALA A 207 -0.50 32.87 15.17
C ALA A 207 -2.01 32.77 15.39
N LYS A 208 -2.43 32.06 16.44
CA LYS A 208 -3.86 31.85 16.73
C LYS A 208 -4.13 31.86 18.23
N GLU A 209 -5.16 32.59 18.63
CA GLU A 209 -5.62 32.62 20.01
C GLU A 209 -6.02 31.23 20.52
N VAL A 210 -5.69 30.97 21.79
CA VAL A 210 -6.08 29.78 22.54
C VAL A 210 -7.10 30.17 23.60
N GLN A 211 -8.26 29.53 23.58
CA GLN A 211 -9.33 29.82 24.53
C GLN A 211 -8.95 29.38 25.95
N CYS A 212 -8.56 30.35 26.78
CA CYS A 212 -8.05 30.16 28.14
C CYS A 212 -8.85 30.96 29.19
N ALA A 213 -10.11 31.29 28.90
CA ALA A 213 -10.99 32.09 29.77
C ALA A 213 -10.36 33.45 30.17
N ASN A 214 -9.62 34.05 29.23
CA ASN A 214 -8.93 35.33 29.36
C ASN A 214 -7.90 35.37 30.51
N ILE A 215 -7.23 34.24 30.76
CA ILE A 215 -6.21 34.11 31.80
C ILE A 215 -4.86 33.80 31.14
N PRO A 216 -3.81 34.58 31.44
CA PRO A 216 -2.48 34.34 30.92
C PRO A 216 -1.75 33.27 31.75
N PHE A 217 -2.11 31.98 31.55
CA PHE A 217 -1.45 30.87 32.25
C PHE A 217 0.04 30.78 31.94
N HIS A 218 0.82 30.16 32.85
CA HIS A 218 2.27 29.98 32.72
C HIS A 218 3.03 31.28 32.52
N SER A 219 2.62 32.30 33.28
CA SER A 219 3.26 33.62 33.28
C SER A 219 3.26 34.21 34.69
N PRO A 220 4.11 35.23 34.94
CA PRO A 220 4.15 35.93 36.23
C PRO A 220 2.83 36.59 36.65
N PHE A 221 1.89 36.81 35.72
CA PHE A 221 0.56 37.35 36.02
C PHE A 221 -0.25 36.46 36.99
N LEU A 222 0.13 35.19 37.15
CA LEU A 222 -0.55 34.27 38.08
C LEU A 222 0.01 34.29 39.50
N THR A 223 1.01 35.12 39.78
CA THR A 223 1.59 35.30 41.12
C THR A 223 0.54 35.57 42.21
N PRO A 224 -0.52 36.39 41.99
CA PRO A 224 -1.56 36.59 43.00
C PRO A 224 -2.29 35.32 43.45
N ALA A 225 -2.33 34.28 42.60
CA ALA A 225 -2.99 33.01 42.89
C ALA A 225 -2.09 32.01 43.64
N VAL A 226 -0.77 32.29 43.76
CA VAL A 226 0.23 31.37 44.32
C VAL A 226 -0.04 31.05 45.79
N GLU A 227 -0.18 32.08 46.62
CA GLU A 227 -0.36 31.91 48.07
C GLU A 227 -1.71 31.26 48.41
N PRO A 228 -2.87 31.74 47.88
CA PRO A 228 -4.15 31.08 48.11
C PRO A 228 -4.17 29.60 47.67
N MET A 229 -3.55 29.30 46.53
CA MET A 229 -3.43 27.93 46.05
C MET A 229 -2.54 27.09 46.97
N MET A 230 -1.39 27.61 47.38
CA MET A 230 -0.46 26.90 48.27
C MET A 230 -1.12 26.54 49.60
N GLU A 231 -1.84 27.47 50.23
CA GLU A 231 -2.55 27.24 51.49
C GLU A 231 -3.61 26.13 51.38
N ALA A 232 -4.37 26.14 50.29
CA ALA A 232 -5.38 25.11 50.03
C ALA A 232 -4.72 23.74 49.77
N LEU A 233 -3.70 23.70 48.91
CA LEU A 233 -3.05 22.44 48.52
C LEU A 233 -2.30 21.78 49.67
N LYS A 234 -1.71 22.53 50.61
CA LYS A 234 -1.09 21.97 51.82
C LYS A 234 -2.08 21.19 52.69
N LYS A 235 -3.36 21.59 52.69
CA LYS A 235 -4.42 20.87 53.43
C LYS A 235 -4.86 19.60 52.71
N ILE A 236 -4.83 19.61 51.37
CA ILE A 236 -5.27 18.49 50.52
C ILE A 236 -4.18 17.43 50.40
N ILE A 237 -2.92 17.86 50.34
CA ILE A 237 -1.74 17.02 50.14
C ILE A 237 -0.76 17.25 51.31
N PRO A 238 -1.13 16.82 52.53
CA PRO A 238 -0.27 16.99 53.70
C PRO A 238 1.01 16.14 53.59
N GLU A 239 0.92 14.98 52.95
CA GLU A 239 2.04 14.05 52.76
C GLU A 239 2.23 13.74 51.25
N PRO A 240 3.04 14.53 50.53
CA PRO A 240 3.29 14.32 49.11
C PRO A 240 4.00 12.99 48.82
N LYS A 241 3.43 12.21 47.88
CA LYS A 241 4.03 10.96 47.39
C LYS A 241 5.11 11.21 46.34
N TYR A 242 6.03 10.25 46.23
CA TYR A 242 7.05 10.24 45.18
C TYR A 242 6.44 9.89 43.82
N ARG A 243 6.82 10.66 42.82
CA ARG A 243 6.50 10.44 41.40
C ARG A 243 7.30 9.24 40.90
N SER A 244 6.67 8.37 40.11
CA SER A 244 7.40 7.27 39.47
C SER A 244 8.26 7.77 38.31
N GLU A 245 9.23 6.96 37.88
CA GLU A 245 10.07 7.25 36.71
C GLU A 245 9.28 7.30 35.40
N LYS A 246 8.05 6.76 35.38
CA LYS A 246 7.17 6.81 34.21
C LYS A 246 6.65 8.22 33.94
N TRP A 247 6.51 9.05 34.98
CA TRP A 247 5.98 10.38 34.86
C TRP A 247 7.07 11.39 34.49
N ILE A 248 7.06 11.80 33.22
CA ILE A 248 7.95 12.83 32.71
C ILE A 248 7.31 14.20 33.00
N SER A 249 7.99 15.02 33.81
CA SER A 249 7.47 16.35 34.14
C SER A 249 7.64 17.30 32.96
N THR A 250 6.61 18.10 32.69
CA THR A 250 6.67 19.23 31.77
C THR A 250 6.73 20.57 32.48
N SER A 251 6.61 20.61 33.80
CA SER A 251 6.63 21.85 34.58
C SER A 251 7.98 22.17 35.22
N ILE A 252 8.93 21.23 35.18
CA ILE A 252 10.27 21.39 35.74
C ILE A 252 11.29 21.03 34.66
N PRO A 253 12.34 21.83 34.44
CA PRO A 253 13.43 21.51 33.52
C PRO A 253 14.12 20.19 33.85
N GLU A 254 14.58 19.47 32.84
CA GLU A 254 15.20 18.14 32.99
C GLU A 254 16.39 18.12 33.97
N HIS A 255 17.24 19.14 33.94
CA HIS A 255 18.40 19.24 34.84
C HIS A 255 18.00 19.32 36.32
N ASP A 256 16.77 19.75 36.62
CA ASP A 256 16.20 19.90 37.96
C ASP A 256 15.37 18.68 38.41
N TRP A 257 15.15 17.66 37.57
CA TRP A 257 14.34 16.49 37.93
C TRP A 257 14.89 15.68 39.11
N SER A 258 16.19 15.78 39.37
CA SER A 258 16.84 15.12 40.50
C SER A 258 16.62 15.83 41.85
N LEU A 259 16.10 17.06 41.84
CA LEU A 259 15.85 17.84 43.04
C LEU A 259 14.60 17.36 43.77
N ASP A 260 14.57 17.51 45.10
CA ASP A 260 13.45 17.03 45.92
C ASP A 260 12.10 17.66 45.56
N LYS A 261 12.10 18.93 45.12
CA LYS A 261 10.91 19.63 44.61
C LYS A 261 10.29 18.96 43.37
N ALA A 262 11.09 18.23 42.60
CA ALA A 262 10.67 17.56 41.38
C ALA A 262 10.29 16.09 41.58
N LYS A 263 10.78 15.46 42.66
CA LYS A 263 10.54 14.05 42.96
C LYS A 263 9.16 13.76 43.55
N LYS A 264 8.48 14.75 44.11
CA LYS A 264 7.18 14.57 44.79
C LYS A 264 6.06 15.33 44.10
N ALA A 265 4.87 14.75 44.09
CA ALA A 265 3.64 15.43 43.67
C ALA A 265 3.12 16.32 44.81
N SER A 266 3.88 17.39 45.11
CA SER A 266 3.62 18.25 46.27
C SER A 266 2.81 19.51 45.92
N PRO A 267 2.26 20.23 46.93
CA PRO A 267 1.69 21.55 46.73
C PRO A 267 2.60 22.49 45.92
N GLU A 268 3.89 22.50 46.24
CA GLU A 268 4.91 23.30 45.57
C GLU A 268 5.06 22.90 44.09
N TYR A 269 4.99 21.60 43.77
CA TYR A 269 5.02 21.11 42.40
C TYR A 269 3.81 21.65 41.59
N PHE A 270 2.60 21.58 42.14
CA PHE A 270 1.40 22.00 41.41
C PHE A 270 1.28 23.53 41.29
N VAL A 271 1.79 24.28 42.26
CA VAL A 271 1.93 25.75 42.16
C VAL A 271 2.98 26.12 41.12
N ASN A 272 4.12 25.42 41.09
CA ASN A 272 5.14 25.56 40.06
C ASN A 272 4.54 25.30 38.66
N ASN A 273 3.76 24.24 38.49
CA ASN A 273 3.07 23.91 37.25
C ASN A 273 2.10 25.01 36.76
N LEU A 274 1.55 25.84 37.66
CA LEU A 274 0.64 26.92 37.27
C LEU A 274 1.37 28.12 36.65
N ILE A 275 2.54 28.46 37.17
CA ILE A 275 3.23 29.72 36.87
C ILE A 275 4.41 29.56 35.90
N ASN A 276 5.05 28.40 35.88
CA ASN A 276 6.22 28.14 35.03
C ASN A 276 5.85 27.55 33.67
N PRO A 277 6.73 27.67 32.66
CA PRO A 277 6.47 27.17 31.33
C PRO A 277 6.23 25.66 31.25
N VAL A 278 5.46 25.26 30.24
CA VAL A 278 5.19 23.86 29.89
C VAL A 278 6.20 23.38 28.85
N LEU A 279 7.08 22.48 29.22
CA LEU A 279 8.20 21.96 28.43
C LEU A 279 7.84 20.65 27.71
N LEU A 280 6.76 20.66 26.93
CA LEU A 280 6.27 19.45 26.25
C LEU A 280 7.27 18.92 25.21
N HIS A 281 7.86 19.80 24.40
CA HIS A 281 8.83 19.40 23.39
C HIS A 281 10.01 18.64 24.02
N ASP A 282 10.50 19.10 25.17
CA ASP A 282 11.58 18.44 25.91
C ASP A 282 11.13 17.08 26.46
N ALA A 283 9.93 17.00 27.03
CA ALA A 283 9.38 15.72 27.49
C ALA A 283 9.23 14.69 26.35
N THR A 284 8.86 15.12 25.13
CA THR A 284 8.73 14.18 24.00
C THR A 284 10.03 13.52 23.57
N LYS A 285 11.19 14.12 23.87
CA LYS A 285 12.52 13.53 23.58
C LYS A 285 12.78 12.24 24.37
N HIS A 286 12.09 12.07 25.50
CA HIS A 286 12.20 10.90 26.38
C HIS A 286 11.21 9.78 26.04
N ILE A 287 10.28 10.03 25.10
CA ILE A 287 9.32 9.04 24.64
C ILE A 287 9.93 8.26 23.46
N PRO A 288 9.94 6.92 23.47
CA PRO A 288 10.44 6.11 22.37
C PRO A 288 9.74 6.41 21.04
N LYS A 289 10.51 6.43 19.95
CA LYS A 289 10.01 6.82 18.62
C LYS A 289 8.86 5.95 18.11
N ASN A 290 8.78 4.68 18.51
CA ASN A 290 7.75 3.72 18.11
C ASN A 290 6.59 3.60 19.13
N ALA A 291 6.52 4.49 20.12
CA ALA A 291 5.49 4.46 21.15
C ALA A 291 4.07 4.67 20.58
N ILE A 292 3.07 4.24 21.36
CA ILE A 292 1.65 4.51 21.12
C ILE A 292 1.22 5.58 22.10
N ILE A 293 0.85 6.75 21.58
CA ILE A 293 0.48 7.93 22.36
C ILE A 293 -1.04 7.98 22.44
N ILE A 294 -1.58 7.93 23.65
CA ILE A 294 -3.01 7.99 23.94
C ILE A 294 -3.32 9.34 24.60
N GLU A 295 -4.02 10.21 23.88
CA GLU A 295 -4.45 11.50 24.42
C GLU A 295 -5.68 11.32 25.31
N ILE A 296 -5.44 11.34 26.63
CA ILE A 296 -6.44 11.31 27.68
C ILE A 296 -7.01 12.74 27.84
N ALA A 297 -8.08 13.05 27.10
CA ALA A 297 -8.73 14.35 27.14
C ALA A 297 -10.18 14.29 26.65
N SER A 298 -10.98 15.28 27.04
CA SER A 298 -12.34 15.50 26.53
C SER A 298 -12.38 15.97 25.07
N HIS A 299 -11.25 16.37 24.51
CA HIS A 299 -11.10 16.68 23.09
C HIS A 299 -9.66 16.47 22.64
N THR A 300 -9.49 15.82 21.49
CA THR A 300 -8.20 15.63 20.82
C THR A 300 -7.61 16.94 20.26
N LEU A 301 -6.73 17.58 21.02
CA LEU A 301 -6.11 18.86 20.66
C LEU A 301 -4.73 18.68 20.02
N PHE A 302 -3.94 17.71 20.50
CA PHE A 302 -2.51 17.64 20.20
C PHE A 302 -2.16 16.74 18.99
N SER A 303 -3.15 16.22 18.27
CA SER A 303 -2.90 15.29 17.16
C SER A 303 -1.96 15.86 16.10
N ALA A 304 -2.13 17.14 15.75
CA ALA A 304 -1.28 17.80 14.76
C ALA A 304 0.15 18.05 15.27
N ILE A 305 0.33 18.23 16.58
CA ILE A 305 1.63 18.44 17.22
C ILE A 305 2.39 17.12 17.24
N PHE A 306 1.81 16.05 17.78
CA PHE A 306 2.48 14.74 17.86
C PHE A 306 2.75 14.11 16.50
N LYS A 307 1.85 14.25 15.53
CA LYS A 307 2.11 13.77 14.16
C LYS A 307 3.32 14.45 13.51
N ARG A 308 3.61 15.69 13.91
CA ARG A 308 4.75 16.46 13.40
C ARG A 308 6.03 16.18 14.19
N SER A 309 5.95 16.21 15.52
CA SER A 309 7.12 16.04 16.40
C SER A 309 7.56 14.57 16.56
N MET A 310 6.65 13.62 16.40
CA MET A 310 6.89 12.19 16.58
C MET A 310 6.30 11.35 15.41
N PRO A 311 6.81 11.51 14.18
CA PRO A 311 6.20 10.91 12.97
C PRO A 311 6.22 9.37 12.94
N ASN A 312 7.08 8.73 13.74
CA ASN A 312 7.18 7.27 13.82
C ASN A 312 6.32 6.67 14.95
N SER A 313 5.65 7.51 15.73
CA SER A 313 4.75 7.09 16.81
C SER A 313 3.32 6.98 16.27
N ASP A 314 2.54 6.08 16.86
CA ASP A 314 1.10 6.06 16.62
C ASP A 314 0.38 6.93 17.64
N TYR A 315 -0.66 7.63 17.20
CA TYR A 315 -1.39 8.59 18.02
C TYR A 315 -2.88 8.30 18.01
N VAL A 316 -3.49 8.21 19.19
CA VAL A 316 -4.92 7.97 19.38
C VAL A 316 -5.51 9.03 20.31
N GLY A 317 -6.51 9.75 19.81
CA GLY A 317 -7.38 10.60 20.62
C GLY A 317 -8.65 9.88 21.02
N LEU A 318 -9.23 10.21 22.17
CA LEU A 318 -10.37 9.44 22.73
C LEU A 318 -11.73 10.10 22.56
N MET A 319 -11.77 11.43 22.45
CA MET A 319 -13.01 12.21 22.38
C MET A 319 -12.83 13.42 21.45
N ARG A 320 -13.91 13.88 20.82
CA ARG A 320 -13.91 15.01 19.88
C ARG A 320 -15.01 16.01 20.19
N ARG A 321 -14.65 17.29 20.29
CA ARG A 321 -15.59 18.40 20.50
C ARG A 321 -16.66 18.46 19.42
N GLY A 322 -17.89 18.77 19.83
CA GLY A 322 -19.01 19.08 18.94
C GLY A 322 -19.71 17.86 18.34
N ASN A 323 -19.37 16.65 18.81
CA ASN A 323 -19.94 15.42 18.28
C ASN A 323 -20.53 14.53 19.38
N ASN A 324 -21.40 15.07 20.25
CA ASN A 324 -21.93 14.33 21.41
C ASN A 324 -22.49 12.96 21.03
N ALA A 325 -23.42 12.89 20.06
CA ALA A 325 -24.07 11.64 19.69
C ALA A 325 -23.10 10.55 19.18
N GLU A 326 -21.99 10.93 18.52
CA GLU A 326 -21.04 9.96 17.97
C GLU A 326 -19.77 9.81 18.81
N ASN A 327 -19.60 10.55 19.92
CA ASN A 327 -18.38 10.46 20.74
C ASN A 327 -18.15 9.05 21.27
N LEU A 328 -19.22 8.33 21.61
CA LEU A 328 -19.12 6.93 22.02
C LEU A 328 -18.59 6.04 20.89
N ASN A 329 -19.07 6.24 19.66
CA ASN A 329 -18.55 5.55 18.47
C ASN A 329 -17.09 5.94 18.19
N PHE A 330 -16.74 7.22 18.34
CA PHE A 330 -15.36 7.69 18.20
C PHE A 330 -14.45 7.02 19.22
N TYR A 331 -14.86 6.94 20.49
CA TYR A 331 -14.13 6.25 21.53
C TYR A 331 -13.94 4.76 21.23
N PHE A 332 -14.98 4.04 20.80
CA PHE A 332 -14.84 2.62 20.42
C PHE A 332 -13.96 2.42 19.18
N ASN A 333 -14.00 3.34 18.21
CA ASN A 333 -13.07 3.33 17.08
C ASN A 333 -11.63 3.52 17.56
N SER A 334 -11.40 4.41 18.53
CA SER A 334 -10.08 4.62 19.16
C SER A 334 -9.59 3.36 19.88
N LEU A 335 -10.45 2.64 20.61
CA LEU A 335 -10.10 1.34 21.19
C LEU A 335 -9.75 0.30 20.12
N GLY A 336 -10.50 0.27 19.01
CA GLY A 336 -10.20 -0.57 17.85
C GLY A 336 -8.84 -0.25 17.22
N GLN A 337 -8.47 1.04 17.13
CA GLN A 337 -7.15 1.47 16.68
C GLN A 337 -6.04 1.02 17.62
N LEU A 338 -6.22 1.15 18.93
CA LEU A 338 -5.25 0.66 19.92
C LEU A 338 -5.01 -0.85 19.77
N TYR A 339 -6.07 -1.63 19.56
CA TYR A 339 -5.95 -3.06 19.27
C TYR A 339 -5.15 -3.33 17.98
N GLN A 340 -5.40 -2.57 16.91
CA GLN A 340 -4.63 -2.68 15.67
C GLN A 340 -3.16 -2.31 15.84
N PHE A 341 -2.83 -1.43 16.80
CA PHE A 341 -1.45 -1.08 17.15
C PHE A 341 -0.76 -2.13 18.04
N GLY A 342 -1.48 -3.18 18.46
CA GLY A 342 -0.96 -4.27 19.27
C GLY A 342 -1.25 -4.15 20.77
N VAL A 343 -2.13 -3.23 21.19
CA VAL A 343 -2.57 -3.12 22.60
C VAL A 343 -3.67 -4.13 22.87
N ASN A 344 -3.42 -5.07 23.78
CA ASN A 344 -4.44 -6.01 24.23
C ASN A 344 -5.32 -5.35 25.29
N LEU A 345 -6.59 -5.14 24.96
CA LEU A 345 -7.59 -4.52 25.83
C LEU A 345 -8.47 -5.60 26.46
N ALA A 346 -8.73 -5.51 27.77
CA ALA A 346 -9.72 -6.36 28.45
C ALA A 346 -11.16 -5.92 28.13
N ILE A 347 -11.55 -5.97 26.85
CA ILE A 347 -12.82 -5.39 26.35
C ILE A 347 -14.07 -5.94 27.05
N LYS A 348 -13.99 -7.15 27.63
CA LYS A 348 -15.08 -7.77 28.40
C LYS A 348 -15.59 -6.88 29.54
N GLU A 349 -14.74 -6.01 30.09
CA GLU A 349 -15.10 -5.11 31.19
C GLU A 349 -16.01 -3.95 30.74
N LEU A 350 -16.12 -3.69 29.44
CA LEU A 350 -17.06 -2.69 28.88
C LEU A 350 -18.45 -3.26 28.61
N TYR A 351 -18.61 -4.58 28.69
CA TYR A 351 -19.86 -5.26 28.36
C TYR A 351 -20.46 -5.90 29.61
N PRO A 352 -21.79 -6.10 29.63
CA PRO A 352 -22.42 -6.92 30.66
C PRO A 352 -21.76 -8.30 30.75
N ARG A 353 -21.67 -8.84 31.97
CA ARG A 353 -21.13 -10.19 32.18
C ARG A 353 -21.91 -11.20 31.34
N ILE A 354 -21.16 -11.96 30.56
CA ILE A 354 -21.72 -13.04 29.73
C ILE A 354 -22.05 -14.22 30.65
N GLU A 355 -23.28 -14.73 30.55
CA GLU A 355 -23.69 -15.98 31.19
C GLU A 355 -23.20 -17.16 30.36
N TRP A 356 -22.43 -18.04 30.99
CA TRP A 356 -21.93 -19.27 30.37
C TRP A 356 -22.76 -20.48 30.86
N PRO A 357 -23.04 -21.48 30.00
CA PRO A 357 -22.63 -21.62 28.60
C PRO A 357 -23.44 -20.74 27.63
N VAL A 358 -22.87 -20.46 26.46
CA VAL A 358 -23.58 -19.70 25.41
C VAL A 358 -24.74 -20.50 24.80
N PRO A 359 -25.76 -19.83 24.22
CA PRO A 359 -26.86 -20.49 23.52
C PRO A 359 -26.42 -21.46 22.41
N ARG A 360 -27.18 -22.54 22.20
CA ARG A 360 -26.88 -23.60 21.21
C ARG A 360 -26.79 -23.07 19.76
N ASN A 361 -27.43 -21.96 19.45
CA ASN A 361 -27.45 -21.33 18.12
C ASN A 361 -26.32 -20.30 17.92
N THR A 362 -25.40 -20.12 18.86
CA THR A 362 -24.22 -19.26 18.69
C THR A 362 -23.34 -19.79 17.55
N GLN A 363 -22.94 -18.92 16.63
CA GLN A 363 -22.12 -19.26 15.47
C GLN A 363 -20.76 -19.85 15.89
N SER A 364 -20.32 -20.90 15.19
CA SER A 364 -18.97 -21.46 15.37
C SER A 364 -17.90 -20.48 14.88
N ILE A 365 -16.85 -20.28 15.69
CA ILE A 365 -15.70 -19.44 15.36
C ILE A 365 -14.72 -20.15 14.41
N GLY A 366 -14.69 -21.50 14.41
CA GLY A 366 -13.67 -22.27 13.71
C GLY A 366 -13.58 -21.99 12.20
N SER A 367 -14.71 -21.74 11.54
CA SER A 367 -14.74 -21.42 10.10
C SER A 367 -14.33 -19.97 9.77
N LEU A 368 -14.23 -19.10 10.78
CA LEU A 368 -13.85 -17.70 10.62
C LEU A 368 -12.33 -17.50 10.73
N ILE A 369 -11.62 -18.41 11.40
CA ILE A 369 -10.16 -18.38 11.54
C ILE A 369 -9.54 -18.86 10.23
N ARG A 370 -8.75 -17.98 9.60
CA ARG A 370 -8.01 -18.29 8.37
C ARG A 370 -6.52 -18.25 8.66
N TRP A 371 -5.79 -19.11 7.99
CA TRP A 371 -4.34 -19.22 8.08
C TRP A 371 -3.71 -18.83 6.74
N ASP A 372 -2.44 -18.43 6.77
CA ASP A 372 -1.64 -18.30 5.56
C ASP A 372 -1.20 -19.69 5.08
N HIS A 373 -1.96 -20.26 4.14
CA HIS A 373 -1.65 -21.53 3.48
C HIS A 373 -0.78 -21.36 2.21
N SER A 374 -0.08 -20.22 2.04
CA SER A 374 0.81 -20.01 0.89
C SER A 374 1.97 -21.00 0.84
N LYS A 375 2.40 -21.51 2.01
CA LYS A 375 3.38 -22.59 2.12
C LYS A 375 2.70 -23.94 1.97
N SER A 376 3.11 -24.70 0.96
CA SER A 376 2.72 -26.10 0.80
C SER A 376 3.76 -26.99 1.49
N PHE A 377 3.27 -27.92 2.30
CA PHE A 377 4.11 -28.91 2.96
C PHE A 377 4.18 -30.18 2.11
N LEU A 378 5.26 -30.94 2.27
CA LEU A 378 5.40 -32.22 1.58
C LEU A 378 4.28 -33.17 2.01
N VAL A 379 3.38 -33.46 1.08
CA VAL A 379 2.41 -34.56 1.20
C VAL A 379 2.93 -35.67 0.31
N LYS A 380 3.30 -36.82 0.91
CA LYS A 380 3.62 -38.02 0.12
C LYS A 380 2.42 -38.32 -0.79
N LYS A 381 2.63 -38.53 -2.08
CA LYS A 381 1.56 -38.89 -3.02
C LYS A 381 1.68 -40.37 -3.38
N TYR A 382 0.58 -41.07 -3.60
CA TYR A 382 0.65 -42.43 -4.18
C TYR A 382 1.32 -42.37 -5.56
N PRO A 383 2.30 -43.24 -5.90
CA PRO A 383 2.72 -44.46 -5.19
C PRO A 383 3.98 -44.29 -4.31
N GLU A 384 4.40 -43.08 -3.93
CA GLU A 384 5.56 -42.83 -3.04
C GLU A 384 5.42 -43.51 -1.66
N TYR A 385 4.20 -43.92 -1.30
CA TYR A 385 3.89 -44.77 -0.13
C TYR A 385 4.25 -46.26 -0.32
N HIS A 386 4.27 -46.75 -1.57
CA HIS A 386 4.37 -48.16 -1.92
C HIS A 386 5.61 -48.54 -2.71
N SER A 387 6.48 -47.60 -3.08
CA SER A 387 7.81 -47.98 -3.56
C SER A 387 8.65 -48.46 -2.38
N GLN A 388 8.39 -49.69 -1.92
CA GLN A 388 9.43 -50.48 -1.29
C GLN A 388 10.62 -50.50 -2.25
N ALA A 389 11.81 -50.37 -1.67
CA ALA A 389 13.09 -50.08 -2.29
C ALA A 389 13.63 -51.17 -3.26
N THR A 390 12.80 -51.79 -4.09
CA THR A 390 13.16 -52.88 -5.01
C THR A 390 12.92 -52.57 -6.49
N ALA A 391 12.18 -51.52 -6.85
CA ALA A 391 12.09 -51.12 -8.25
C ALA A 391 13.40 -50.41 -8.65
N SER A 392 14.14 -50.99 -9.61
CA SER A 392 15.31 -50.34 -10.22
C SER A 392 14.99 -48.96 -10.80
N ASP A 393 13.71 -48.72 -11.12
CA ASP A 393 13.24 -47.57 -11.88
C ASP A 393 12.40 -46.63 -11.00
N PHE A 394 12.91 -45.43 -10.71
CA PHE A 394 12.16 -44.32 -10.10
C PHE A 394 11.63 -43.40 -11.20
N VAL A 395 10.31 -43.24 -11.28
CA VAL A 395 9.70 -42.48 -12.37
C VAL A 395 9.33 -41.08 -11.90
N SER A 396 9.80 -40.05 -12.60
CA SER A 396 9.34 -38.67 -12.45
C SER A 396 8.47 -38.30 -13.63
N LYS A 397 7.30 -37.72 -13.35
CA LYS A 397 6.34 -37.27 -14.36
C LYS A 397 6.31 -35.75 -14.40
N PHE A 398 6.11 -35.19 -15.59
CA PHE A 398 6.05 -33.74 -15.82
C PHE A 398 4.89 -33.43 -16.79
N SER A 399 4.12 -32.39 -16.49
CA SER A 399 3.08 -31.86 -17.38
C SER A 399 2.89 -30.37 -17.11
N LEU A 400 2.83 -29.52 -18.13
CA LEU A 400 2.54 -28.09 -17.94
C LEU A 400 1.10 -27.80 -17.49
N SER A 401 0.21 -28.80 -17.57
CA SER A 401 -1.14 -28.74 -16.99
C SER A 401 -1.16 -29.01 -15.48
N ASN A 402 -0.10 -29.62 -14.93
CA ASN A 402 0.03 -29.83 -13.49
C ASN A 402 0.45 -28.50 -12.81
N PRO A 403 -0.32 -27.98 -11.82
CA PRO A 403 0.03 -26.75 -11.11
C PRO A 403 1.44 -26.76 -10.49
N ASP A 404 1.91 -27.93 -10.04
CA ASP A 404 3.24 -28.09 -9.41
C ASP A 404 4.38 -27.90 -10.42
N ASP A 405 4.15 -28.19 -11.71
CA ASP A 405 5.16 -28.13 -12.79
C ASP A 405 5.00 -26.89 -13.69
N GLN A 406 3.91 -26.14 -13.53
CA GLN A 406 3.55 -25.01 -14.40
C GLN A 406 4.65 -23.93 -14.47
N PHE A 407 5.42 -23.76 -13.39
CA PHE A 407 6.54 -22.82 -13.35
C PHE A 407 7.65 -23.17 -14.36
N LEU A 408 7.76 -24.43 -14.80
CA LEU A 408 8.74 -24.87 -15.79
C LEU A 408 8.49 -24.23 -17.16
N LYS A 409 7.27 -23.76 -17.45
CA LYS A 409 6.93 -23.02 -18.68
C LYS A 409 7.83 -21.81 -18.91
N ASP A 410 8.32 -21.23 -17.82
CA ASP A 410 9.19 -20.05 -17.83
C ASP A 410 10.66 -20.40 -18.14
N HIS A 411 11.02 -21.67 -18.33
CA HIS A 411 12.33 -22.09 -18.81
C HIS A 411 12.26 -22.44 -20.30
N ALA A 412 12.38 -21.41 -21.14
CA ALA A 412 12.22 -21.53 -22.58
C ALA A 412 13.42 -20.97 -23.36
N PHE A 413 13.69 -21.59 -24.50
CA PHE A 413 14.67 -21.14 -25.49
C PHE A 413 13.97 -21.06 -26.85
N ASP A 414 14.04 -19.91 -27.51
CA ASP A 414 13.47 -19.70 -28.85
C ASP A 414 12.00 -20.17 -28.98
N GLY A 415 11.21 -19.76 -27.97
CA GLY A 415 9.79 -20.08 -27.78
C GLY A 415 9.47 -21.52 -27.38
N LYS A 416 10.47 -22.38 -27.17
CA LYS A 416 10.26 -23.79 -26.74
C LYS A 416 10.59 -23.95 -25.26
N CYS A 417 9.60 -24.41 -24.49
CA CYS A 417 9.80 -24.82 -23.11
C CYS A 417 10.63 -26.11 -23.05
N VAL A 418 11.71 -26.12 -22.26
CA VAL A 418 12.62 -27.27 -22.13
C VAL A 418 12.87 -27.55 -20.66
N LEU A 419 12.98 -28.83 -20.29
CA LEU A 419 13.29 -29.24 -18.93
C LEU A 419 14.68 -28.71 -18.49
N PRO A 420 14.77 -27.96 -17.36
CA PRO A 420 16.03 -27.44 -16.84
C PRO A 420 17.10 -28.50 -16.53
N ALA A 421 18.38 -28.13 -16.60
CA ALA A 421 19.49 -29.02 -16.23
C ALA A 421 19.38 -29.45 -14.75
N THR A 422 18.94 -28.53 -13.90
CA THR A 422 18.75 -28.78 -12.46
C THR A 422 17.68 -29.83 -12.18
N ASN A 423 16.66 -30.00 -13.03
CA ASN A 423 15.64 -31.03 -12.84
C ASN A 423 16.25 -32.44 -12.89
N TYR A 424 17.20 -32.71 -13.79
CA TYR A 424 17.89 -34.02 -13.84
C TYR A 424 18.63 -34.30 -12.54
N LEU A 425 19.32 -33.31 -11.98
CA LEU A 425 20.01 -33.44 -10.70
C LEU A 425 19.01 -33.74 -9.58
N LEU A 426 17.92 -32.97 -9.50
CA LEU A 426 16.91 -33.16 -8.45
C LEU A 426 16.22 -34.52 -8.54
N MET A 427 16.00 -35.06 -9.75
CA MET A 427 15.44 -36.39 -9.95
C MET A 427 16.38 -37.48 -9.41
N ALA A 428 17.67 -37.41 -9.75
CA ALA A 428 18.69 -38.33 -9.22
C ALA A 428 18.84 -38.20 -7.69
N TRP A 429 18.76 -36.98 -7.17
CA TRP A 429 18.82 -36.72 -5.73
C TRP A 429 17.61 -37.27 -4.98
N ARG A 430 16.40 -37.08 -5.52
CA ARG A 430 15.18 -37.69 -4.97
C ARG A 430 15.28 -39.21 -4.97
N ARG A 431 15.78 -39.83 -6.06
CA ARG A 431 16.03 -41.28 -6.10
C ARG A 431 16.99 -41.72 -4.98
N LEU A 432 18.09 -41.01 -4.76
CA LEU A 432 19.03 -41.31 -3.67
C LEU A 432 18.36 -41.14 -2.30
N GLY A 433 17.55 -40.09 -2.10
CA GLY A 433 16.79 -39.86 -0.87
C GLY A 433 15.84 -41.01 -0.55
N VAL A 434 15.19 -41.58 -1.57
CA VAL A 434 14.37 -42.79 -1.40
C VAL A 434 15.20 -43.98 -0.92
N SER A 435 16.40 -44.23 -1.48
CA SER A 435 17.31 -45.29 -0.96
C SER A 435 17.72 -45.06 0.50
N LEU A 436 17.81 -43.81 0.93
CA LEU A 436 18.22 -43.42 2.28
C LEU A 436 17.04 -43.26 3.27
N GLY A 437 15.79 -43.33 2.80
CA GLY A 437 14.61 -43.03 3.61
C GLY A 437 14.51 -41.57 4.05
N GLN A 438 15.13 -40.64 3.32
CA GLN A 438 15.24 -39.22 3.67
C GLN A 438 14.80 -38.31 2.51
N PRO A 439 14.11 -37.18 2.77
CA PRO A 439 13.81 -36.21 1.71
C PRO A 439 15.08 -35.49 1.24
N TRP A 440 15.13 -35.09 -0.04
CA TRP A 440 16.31 -34.52 -0.69
C TRP A 440 16.90 -33.29 0.04
N PHE A 441 16.05 -32.48 0.69
CA PHE A 441 16.48 -31.27 1.40
C PHE A 441 17.08 -31.54 2.80
N SER A 442 17.05 -32.78 3.28
CA SER A 442 17.51 -33.12 4.64
C SER A 442 18.95 -33.62 4.72
N PHE A 443 19.63 -33.80 3.60
CA PHE A 443 21.01 -34.32 3.56
C PHE A 443 21.81 -33.69 2.41
N PRO A 444 23.15 -33.57 2.55
CA PRO A 444 24.01 -33.01 1.51
C PRO A 444 24.24 -34.00 0.36
N VAL A 445 24.62 -33.49 -0.81
CA VAL A 445 24.91 -34.29 -2.00
C VAL A 445 26.14 -33.80 -2.77
N ILE A 446 26.85 -34.73 -3.39
CA ILE A 446 27.89 -34.45 -4.37
C ILE A 446 27.57 -35.22 -5.65
N PHE A 447 27.54 -34.47 -6.75
CA PHE A 447 27.43 -34.96 -8.10
C PHE A 447 28.79 -34.85 -8.79
N GLU A 448 29.21 -35.91 -9.48
CA GLU A 448 30.48 -36.01 -10.18
C GLU A 448 30.22 -36.43 -11.63
N ASN A 449 30.83 -35.73 -12.58
CA ASN A 449 30.81 -36.03 -14.02
C ASN A 449 29.40 -36.27 -14.58
N VAL A 450 28.47 -35.35 -14.33
CA VAL A 450 27.12 -35.42 -14.89
C VAL A 450 27.15 -34.96 -16.35
N GLU A 451 26.65 -35.78 -17.25
CA GLU A 451 26.48 -35.49 -18.68
C GLU A 451 25.00 -35.32 -19.00
N PHE A 452 24.65 -34.17 -19.57
CA PHE A 452 23.32 -33.88 -20.12
C PHE A 452 23.34 -34.17 -21.62
N LYS A 453 22.66 -35.25 -22.02
CA LYS A 453 22.74 -35.79 -23.39
C LYS A 453 21.57 -35.35 -24.26
N ARG A 454 20.43 -35.02 -23.67
CA ARG A 454 19.21 -34.62 -24.38
C ARG A 454 18.55 -33.42 -23.71
N LEU A 455 18.03 -32.52 -24.54
CA LEU A 455 17.09 -31.49 -24.13
C LEU A 455 15.68 -32.05 -24.29
N ILE A 456 14.91 -32.04 -23.21
CA ILE A 456 13.56 -32.61 -23.19
C ILE A 456 12.54 -31.46 -23.31
N PRO A 457 11.80 -31.35 -24.42
CA PRO A 457 10.74 -30.35 -24.56
C PRO A 457 9.57 -30.69 -23.64
N LEU A 458 8.97 -29.66 -23.03
CA LEU A 458 7.80 -29.80 -22.17
C LEU A 458 6.53 -29.35 -22.89
N SER A 459 5.43 -30.05 -22.62
CA SER A 459 4.09 -29.80 -23.17
C SER A 459 3.02 -29.94 -22.09
N ASP A 460 1.77 -29.65 -22.44
CA ASP A 460 0.62 -29.89 -21.56
C ASP A 460 0.39 -31.39 -21.33
N ASP A 461 0.74 -32.26 -22.29
CA ASP A 461 0.68 -33.71 -22.14
C ASP A 461 1.67 -34.24 -21.09
N GLU A 462 1.25 -35.25 -20.34
CA GLU A 462 2.10 -35.90 -19.34
C GLU A 462 3.24 -36.68 -20.02
N MET A 463 4.47 -36.37 -19.62
CA MET A 463 5.66 -37.13 -19.98
C MET A 463 6.32 -37.73 -18.74
N SER A 464 7.10 -38.80 -18.91
CA SER A 464 7.77 -39.47 -17.81
C SER A 464 9.22 -39.79 -18.11
N LEU A 465 10.07 -39.59 -17.12
CA LEU A 465 11.49 -39.94 -17.16
C LEU A 465 11.80 -40.94 -16.05
N LYS A 466 12.60 -41.96 -16.36
CA LYS A 466 12.97 -43.01 -15.41
C LYS A 466 14.39 -42.79 -14.92
N VAL A 467 14.59 -42.84 -13.61
CA VAL A 467 15.89 -42.74 -12.96
C VAL A 467 16.30 -44.12 -12.45
N ARG A 468 17.47 -44.59 -12.87
CA ARG A 468 18.14 -45.77 -12.34
C ARG A 468 19.37 -45.33 -11.57
N LEU A 469 19.57 -45.86 -10.37
CA LEU A 469 20.71 -45.60 -9.51
C LEU A 469 21.31 -46.94 -9.09
N LEU A 470 22.62 -47.09 -9.30
CA LEU A 470 23.41 -48.21 -8.77
C LEU A 470 23.95 -47.81 -7.40
N ASP A 471 23.24 -48.19 -6.34
CA ASP A 471 23.53 -47.75 -4.96
C ASP A 471 25.01 -47.94 -4.52
N PRO A 472 25.73 -49.05 -4.86
CA PRO A 472 27.12 -49.24 -4.43
C PRO A 472 28.12 -48.28 -5.08
N THR A 473 27.94 -47.95 -6.36
CA THR A 473 28.86 -47.08 -7.10
C THR A 473 28.41 -45.62 -7.05
N GLY A 474 27.12 -45.36 -6.86
CA GLY A 474 26.50 -44.05 -6.99
C GLY A 474 26.25 -43.64 -8.44
N GLU A 475 26.48 -44.52 -9.41
CA GLU A 475 26.21 -44.20 -10.82
C GLU A 475 24.71 -44.15 -11.10
N PHE A 476 24.27 -43.11 -11.79
CA PHE A 476 22.88 -42.95 -12.17
C PHE A 476 22.71 -42.69 -13.66
N VAL A 477 21.56 -43.12 -14.17
CA VAL A 477 21.12 -42.87 -15.55
C VAL A 477 19.67 -42.42 -15.52
N ILE A 478 19.36 -41.37 -16.27
CA ILE A 478 18.02 -40.86 -16.50
C ILE A 478 17.62 -41.18 -17.93
N LEU A 479 16.50 -41.88 -18.08
CA LEU A 479 16.00 -42.42 -19.34
C LEU A 479 14.74 -41.69 -19.79
N ASP A 480 14.75 -41.29 -21.06
CA ASP A 480 13.61 -40.82 -21.86
C ASP A 480 13.20 -41.97 -22.80
N GLY A 481 12.20 -42.75 -22.40
CA GLY A 481 11.91 -44.04 -23.01
C GLY A 481 13.13 -44.98 -22.89
N ASN A 482 13.76 -45.31 -24.02
CA ASN A 482 14.98 -46.13 -24.09
C ASN A 482 16.27 -45.31 -24.29
N ASN A 483 16.16 -43.98 -24.43
CA ASN A 483 17.29 -43.11 -24.67
C ASN A 483 17.82 -42.53 -23.36
N ILE A 484 19.14 -42.34 -23.28
CA ILE A 484 19.75 -41.67 -22.13
C ILE A 484 19.55 -40.16 -22.26
N ALA A 485 18.86 -39.55 -21.31
CA ALA A 485 18.70 -38.11 -21.19
C ALA A 485 19.85 -37.47 -20.39
N ALA A 486 20.24 -38.10 -19.28
CA ALA A 486 21.40 -37.69 -18.48
C ALA A 486 22.03 -38.89 -17.76
N SER A 487 23.31 -38.78 -17.43
CA SER A 487 24.04 -39.80 -16.65
C SER A 487 25.12 -39.16 -15.80
N GLY A 488 25.50 -39.78 -14.69
CA GLY A 488 26.61 -39.29 -13.87
C GLY A 488 26.75 -40.10 -12.59
N ARG A 489 27.47 -39.55 -11.60
CA ARG A 489 27.60 -40.14 -10.28
C ARG A 489 27.03 -39.22 -9.22
N ILE A 490 26.34 -39.78 -8.24
CA ILE A 490 25.77 -39.09 -7.08
C ILE A 490 26.18 -39.82 -5.81
N ARG A 491 26.56 -39.08 -4.78
CA ARG A 491 26.84 -39.63 -3.45
C ARG A 491 26.43 -38.68 -2.36
N ARG A 492 26.11 -39.25 -1.20
CA ARG A 492 25.92 -38.51 0.05
C ARG A 492 27.26 -38.44 0.80
N PRO A 493 27.82 -37.24 1.05
CA PRO A 493 28.91 -37.08 1.99
C PRO A 493 28.39 -36.96 3.44
N ASP A 494 29.27 -37.17 4.42
CA ASP A 494 28.97 -36.84 5.83
C ASP A 494 28.99 -35.32 6.04
N GLN A 495 29.98 -34.65 5.44
CA GLN A 495 30.13 -33.20 5.43
C GLN A 495 30.67 -32.75 4.08
N ILE A 496 30.25 -31.57 3.61
CA ILE A 496 30.82 -30.93 2.43
C ILE A 496 31.81 -29.86 2.89
N ASP A 497 33.04 -29.95 2.39
CA ASP A 497 33.97 -28.83 2.37
C ASP A 497 33.71 -27.98 1.11
N PHE A 498 33.07 -26.83 1.32
CA PHE A 498 32.84 -25.81 0.30
C PHE A 498 34.08 -24.94 0.22
N GLN A 499 34.86 -25.09 -0.85
CA GLN A 499 36.05 -24.25 -0.96
C GLN A 499 35.55 -22.86 -1.37
N TYR A 500 36.11 -21.84 -0.72
CA TYR A 500 35.72 -20.43 -0.89
C TYR A 500 34.42 -19.98 -0.20
N GLN A 501 33.90 -20.73 0.79
CA GLN A 501 32.79 -20.27 1.63
C GLN A 501 33.06 -18.88 2.25
N HIS A 502 34.30 -18.63 2.69
CA HIS A 502 34.73 -17.33 3.22
C HIS A 502 34.50 -16.15 2.26
N LEU A 503 34.50 -16.36 0.94
CA LEU A 503 34.22 -15.29 -0.02
C LEU A 503 32.74 -14.89 -0.01
N ILE A 504 31.85 -15.88 0.18
CA ILE A 504 30.41 -15.67 0.31
C ILE A 504 30.14 -14.94 1.63
N ASP A 505 30.72 -15.43 2.73
CA ASP A 505 30.56 -14.83 4.06
C ASP A 505 31.05 -13.36 4.08
N ASN A 506 32.17 -13.06 3.40
CA ASN A 506 32.69 -11.69 3.26
C ASN A 506 31.79 -10.77 2.41
N PHE A 507 31.02 -11.33 1.47
CA PHE A 507 30.06 -10.58 0.68
C PHE A 507 28.81 -10.27 1.51
N GLU A 508 28.32 -11.25 2.29
CA GLU A 508 27.21 -11.08 3.22
C GLU A 508 27.49 -10.06 4.32
N SER A 509 28.73 -10.01 4.81
CA SER A 509 29.13 -9.09 5.88
C SER A 509 29.41 -7.66 5.38
N GLY A 510 29.17 -7.34 4.10
CA GLY A 510 29.36 -6.00 3.52
C GLY A 510 30.81 -5.53 3.42
N ASN A 511 31.79 -6.41 3.64
CA ASN A 511 33.21 -6.06 3.78
C ASN A 511 33.96 -5.96 2.44
N SER A 512 33.26 -5.97 1.30
CA SER A 512 33.92 -5.95 0.00
C SER A 512 33.13 -5.18 -1.06
N SER A 513 33.59 -3.97 -1.38
CA SER A 513 33.20 -3.25 -2.58
C SER A 513 34.05 -3.73 -3.75
N LEU A 514 33.44 -4.31 -4.78
CA LEU A 514 34.08 -4.35 -6.09
C LEU A 514 33.84 -2.98 -6.76
N SER A 515 34.77 -2.54 -7.58
CA SER A 515 34.63 -1.34 -8.41
C SER A 515 34.20 -1.76 -9.82
N GLY A 516 33.05 -2.44 -9.91
CA GLY A 516 32.57 -3.07 -11.14
C GLY A 516 31.39 -2.34 -11.80
N HIS A 517 31.12 -2.68 -13.05
CA HIS A 517 29.88 -2.27 -13.72
C HIS A 517 28.73 -3.20 -13.27
N LYS A 518 27.59 -2.59 -12.91
CA LYS A 518 26.40 -3.29 -12.41
C LYS A 518 25.33 -3.35 -13.48
N LEU A 519 24.72 -4.52 -13.64
CA LEU A 519 23.50 -4.71 -14.42
C LEU A 519 22.35 -5.09 -13.48
N ASN A 520 21.21 -4.44 -13.65
CA ASN A 520 19.97 -4.81 -12.97
C ASN A 520 19.27 -6.00 -13.66
N THR A 521 18.22 -6.53 -13.03
CA THR A 521 17.41 -7.65 -13.55
C THR A 521 17.00 -7.46 -15.02
N ASN A 522 16.48 -6.29 -15.37
CA ASN A 522 15.96 -6.05 -16.71
C ASN A 522 17.08 -6.04 -17.76
N GLU A 523 18.22 -5.42 -17.45
CA GLU A 523 19.39 -5.38 -18.33
C GLU A 523 19.97 -6.76 -18.55
N PHE A 524 20.15 -7.54 -17.48
CA PHE A 524 20.66 -8.90 -17.56
C PHE A 524 19.77 -9.79 -18.43
N TYR A 525 18.46 -9.81 -18.16
CA TYR A 525 17.53 -10.65 -18.92
C TYR A 525 17.24 -10.12 -20.33
N THR A 526 17.51 -8.83 -20.62
CA THR A 526 17.51 -8.30 -21.99
C THR A 526 18.67 -8.89 -22.78
N GLU A 527 19.89 -8.90 -22.23
CA GLU A 527 21.04 -9.55 -22.89
C GLU A 527 20.80 -11.05 -23.09
N MET A 528 20.23 -11.75 -22.11
CA MET A 528 19.85 -13.16 -22.26
C MET A 528 18.78 -13.34 -23.35
N ASN A 529 17.78 -12.46 -23.43
CA ASN A 529 16.76 -12.56 -24.48
C ASN A 529 17.34 -12.34 -25.88
N VAL A 530 18.26 -11.37 -26.03
CA VAL A 530 18.98 -11.14 -27.30
C VAL A 530 19.77 -12.37 -27.76
N ARG A 531 20.29 -13.19 -26.83
CA ARG A 531 20.96 -14.46 -27.15
C ARG A 531 19.99 -15.60 -27.53
N GLY A 532 18.69 -15.43 -27.32
CA GLY A 532 17.64 -16.42 -27.61
C GLY A 532 17.06 -17.15 -26.38
N TYR A 533 17.33 -16.65 -25.16
CA TYR A 533 16.75 -17.19 -23.92
C TYR A 533 15.45 -16.48 -23.57
N ASP A 534 14.34 -17.20 -23.57
CA ASP A 534 13.00 -16.68 -23.29
C ASP A 534 12.57 -17.01 -21.86
N TYR A 535 13.42 -16.65 -20.88
CA TYR A 535 13.09 -16.88 -19.48
C TYR A 535 11.84 -16.09 -19.07
N GLY A 536 10.87 -16.78 -18.48
CA GLY A 536 9.68 -16.18 -17.87
C GLY A 536 9.91 -15.78 -16.40
N PRO A 537 8.90 -15.17 -15.75
CA PRO A 537 9.03 -14.58 -14.42
C PRO A 537 9.62 -15.50 -13.34
N LYS A 538 9.28 -16.79 -13.34
CA LYS A 538 9.78 -17.76 -12.35
C LYS A 538 11.27 -18.07 -12.51
N PHE A 539 11.84 -17.96 -13.71
CA PHE A 539 13.28 -18.13 -13.96
C PHE A 539 14.06 -16.82 -14.01
N LYS A 540 13.40 -15.67 -13.83
CA LYS A 540 14.03 -14.35 -13.70
C LYS A 540 14.41 -13.99 -12.25
N GLN A 541 15.27 -14.79 -11.62
CA GLN A 541 15.62 -14.62 -10.20
C GLN A 541 16.85 -13.73 -9.94
N ILE A 542 17.66 -13.42 -10.97
CA ILE A 542 18.86 -12.59 -10.82
C ILE A 542 18.45 -11.12 -10.63
N GLN A 543 18.69 -10.57 -9.44
CA GLN A 543 18.32 -9.20 -9.10
C GLN A 543 19.34 -8.19 -9.61
N GLU A 544 20.61 -8.50 -9.42
CA GLU A 544 21.74 -7.66 -9.79
C GLU A 544 22.94 -8.55 -10.09
N ILE A 545 23.77 -8.16 -11.06
CA ILE A 545 25.10 -8.70 -11.27
C ILE A 545 26.11 -7.55 -11.40
N GLU A 546 27.24 -7.69 -10.72
CA GLU A 546 28.38 -6.81 -10.77
C GLU A 546 29.57 -7.55 -11.38
N PHE A 547 30.07 -7.03 -12.51
CA PHE A 547 31.26 -7.55 -13.18
C PHE A 547 32.50 -6.79 -12.69
N ALA A 548 33.47 -7.52 -12.15
CA ALA A 548 34.76 -6.96 -11.74
C ALA A 548 35.90 -7.36 -12.68
N SER A 549 37.03 -6.68 -12.53
CA SER A 549 38.27 -6.97 -13.25
C SER A 549 38.69 -8.44 -13.07
N PHE A 550 39.26 -9.04 -14.12
CA PHE A 550 39.74 -10.44 -14.18
C PHE A 550 38.67 -11.54 -14.23
N ASN A 551 37.51 -11.30 -14.86
CA ASN A 551 36.44 -12.30 -15.06
C ASN A 551 35.85 -12.87 -13.76
N ARG A 552 35.85 -12.06 -12.69
CA ARG A 552 35.16 -12.34 -11.43
C ARG A 552 33.91 -11.48 -11.36
N SER A 553 32.80 -12.09 -10.98
CA SER A 553 31.53 -11.40 -10.86
C SER A 553 30.82 -11.78 -9.56
N ARG A 554 29.97 -10.88 -9.09
CA ARG A 554 29.08 -11.13 -7.95
C ARG A 554 27.66 -10.85 -8.38
N ALA A 555 26.72 -11.62 -7.88
CA ALA A 555 25.31 -11.42 -8.15
C ALA A 555 24.48 -11.60 -6.90
N MET A 556 23.31 -10.95 -6.89
CA MET A 556 22.27 -11.21 -5.92
C MET A 556 21.15 -11.97 -6.63
N VAL A 557 20.80 -13.15 -6.10
CA VAL A 557 19.80 -14.03 -6.69
C VAL A 557 18.70 -14.30 -5.67
N ARG A 558 17.45 -14.07 -6.07
CA ARG A 558 16.27 -14.27 -5.24
C ARG A 558 16.07 -15.75 -4.95
N TRP A 559 16.10 -16.13 -3.67
CA TRP A 559 15.65 -17.43 -3.20
C TRP A 559 14.13 -17.43 -3.07
N SER A 560 13.46 -18.27 -3.85
CA SER A 560 11.99 -18.37 -3.92
C SER A 560 11.46 -19.73 -3.47
N ASN A 561 12.18 -20.41 -2.56
CA ASN A 561 11.89 -21.77 -2.09
C ASN A 561 11.86 -22.82 -3.21
N ASN A 562 12.56 -22.57 -4.31
CA ASN A 562 12.64 -23.47 -5.45
C ASN A 562 14.11 -23.63 -5.89
N ILE A 563 14.68 -24.81 -5.59
CA ILE A 563 16.07 -25.12 -5.93
C ILE A 563 16.33 -25.15 -7.44
N ILE A 564 15.31 -25.48 -8.24
CA ILE A 564 15.44 -25.54 -9.71
C ILE A 564 15.73 -24.14 -10.25
N THR A 565 14.91 -23.16 -9.90
CA THR A 565 15.07 -21.78 -10.39
C THR A 565 16.32 -21.11 -9.83
N PHE A 566 16.70 -21.45 -8.59
CA PHE A 566 17.89 -20.90 -7.94
C PHE A 566 19.20 -21.41 -8.56
N VAL A 567 19.36 -22.75 -8.67
CA VAL A 567 20.56 -23.33 -9.31
C VAL A 567 20.59 -23.01 -10.80
N GLU A 568 19.46 -22.95 -11.49
CA GLU A 568 19.48 -22.48 -12.88
C GLU A 568 19.92 -21.04 -13.01
N SER A 569 19.61 -20.17 -12.05
CA SER A 569 20.13 -18.81 -12.09
C SER A 569 21.67 -18.79 -11.97
N MET A 570 22.27 -19.72 -11.23
CA MET A 570 23.74 -19.90 -11.20
C MET A 570 24.31 -20.40 -12.54
N ILE A 571 23.56 -21.24 -13.25
CA ILE A 571 23.90 -21.68 -14.61
C ILE A 571 23.76 -20.51 -15.60
N GLN A 572 22.69 -19.71 -15.52
CA GLN A 572 22.50 -18.48 -16.32
C GLN A 572 23.66 -17.50 -16.12
N LEU A 573 24.10 -17.31 -14.87
CA LEU A 573 25.26 -16.47 -14.54
C LEU A 573 26.55 -17.02 -15.17
N SER A 574 26.72 -18.33 -15.20
CA SER A 574 27.85 -18.97 -15.88
C SER A 574 27.81 -18.76 -17.40
N VAL A 575 26.62 -18.89 -18.00
CA VAL A 575 26.39 -18.66 -19.44
C VAL A 575 26.66 -17.20 -19.82
N ALA A 576 26.34 -16.23 -18.96
CA ALA A 576 26.58 -14.82 -19.25
C ALA A 576 28.06 -14.50 -19.56
N HIS A 577 28.99 -15.31 -19.04
CA HIS A 577 30.43 -15.19 -19.24
C HIS A 577 30.97 -15.91 -20.50
N THR A 578 30.10 -16.42 -21.38
CA THR A 578 30.53 -16.92 -22.69
C THR A 578 30.72 -15.78 -23.69
N ASP A 579 31.80 -15.80 -24.47
CA ASP A 579 32.18 -14.71 -25.38
C ASP A 579 31.26 -14.56 -26.60
N GLN A 580 30.58 -15.63 -27.02
CA GLN A 580 29.74 -15.63 -28.22
C GLN A 580 28.25 -15.53 -27.86
N ARG A 581 27.47 -14.83 -28.68
CA ARG A 581 26.01 -14.71 -28.54
C ARG A 581 25.29 -15.89 -29.19
N PHE A 582 25.55 -17.09 -28.67
CA PHE A 582 24.80 -18.30 -29.00
C PHE A 582 23.93 -18.74 -27.83
N ILE A 583 22.95 -19.59 -28.11
CA ILE A 583 22.29 -20.36 -27.06
C ILE A 583 23.23 -21.50 -26.66
N TYR A 584 23.60 -21.49 -25.39
CA TYR A 584 24.45 -22.46 -24.72
C TYR A 584 23.60 -23.24 -23.71
N VAL A 585 23.68 -24.55 -23.80
CA VAL A 585 23.04 -25.44 -22.82
C VAL A 585 24.10 -26.23 -22.08
N ALA A 586 23.86 -26.50 -20.80
CA ALA A 586 24.77 -27.31 -19.98
C ALA A 586 24.91 -28.69 -20.62
N SER A 587 26.16 -29.13 -20.84
CA SER A 587 26.46 -30.44 -21.44
C SER A 587 27.15 -31.36 -20.45
N VAL A 588 28.13 -30.83 -19.70
CA VAL A 588 28.86 -31.59 -18.70
C VAL A 588 29.03 -30.75 -17.44
N LEU A 589 28.72 -31.36 -16.31
CA LEU A 589 28.87 -30.82 -14.97
C LEU A 589 29.83 -31.72 -14.19
N PRO A 590 31.15 -31.41 -14.19
CA PRO A 590 32.16 -32.21 -13.53
C PRO A 590 31.97 -32.34 -12.02
N SER A 591 31.58 -31.26 -11.34
CA SER A 591 31.34 -31.27 -9.91
C SER A 591 30.21 -30.31 -9.53
N PHE A 592 29.22 -30.82 -8.82
CA PHE A 592 28.20 -30.04 -8.13
C PHE A 592 28.06 -30.54 -6.70
N LYS A 593 28.16 -29.64 -5.73
CA LYS A 593 27.98 -29.94 -4.32
C LYS A 593 26.86 -29.08 -3.78
N CYS A 594 25.99 -29.66 -2.97
CA CYS A 594 24.90 -28.92 -2.36
C CYS A 594 24.56 -29.46 -0.96
N ASP A 595 24.43 -28.55 0.00
CA ASP A 595 23.88 -28.82 1.33
C ASP A 595 22.63 -27.94 1.55
N PRO A 596 21.42 -28.46 1.27
CA PRO A 596 20.19 -27.69 1.38
C PRO A 596 19.93 -27.17 2.78
N ARG A 597 20.46 -27.82 3.81
CA ARG A 597 20.26 -27.43 5.21
C ARG A 597 20.79 -26.03 5.52
N MET A 598 21.68 -25.51 4.67
CA MET A 598 22.26 -24.16 4.82
C MET A 598 21.36 -23.04 4.28
N PHE A 599 20.35 -23.34 3.47
CA PHE A 599 19.52 -22.31 2.83
C PHE A 599 18.02 -22.64 2.70
N TYR A 600 17.60 -23.89 2.89
CA TYR A 600 16.23 -24.32 2.63
C TYR A 600 15.19 -23.66 3.56
N ASP A 601 15.53 -23.47 4.83
CA ASP A 601 14.65 -22.86 5.84
C ASP A 601 14.75 -21.33 5.91
N LEU A 602 15.59 -20.72 5.06
CA LEU A 602 15.70 -19.27 4.99
C LEU A 602 14.38 -18.65 4.47
N PRO A 603 14.02 -17.44 4.93
CA PRO A 603 12.95 -16.67 4.30
C PRO A 603 13.26 -16.42 2.82
N GLN A 604 12.24 -16.06 2.03
CA GLN A 604 12.46 -15.64 0.65
C GLN A 604 13.26 -14.33 0.64
N GLU A 605 14.56 -14.43 0.41
CA GLU A 605 15.51 -13.32 0.43
C GLU A 605 16.50 -13.43 -0.74
N ASP A 606 17.28 -12.39 -0.97
CA ASP A 606 18.36 -12.43 -1.96
C ASP A 606 19.60 -13.07 -1.37
N LEU A 607 20.08 -14.12 -2.04
CA LEU A 607 21.31 -14.79 -1.67
C LEU A 607 22.45 -14.35 -2.59
N PRO A 608 23.64 -14.12 -2.02
CA PRO A 608 24.82 -13.80 -2.80
C PRO A 608 25.29 -15.00 -3.63
N VAL A 609 25.72 -14.72 -4.86
CA VAL A 609 26.35 -15.68 -5.77
C VAL A 609 27.67 -15.10 -6.26
N ILE A 610 28.73 -15.91 -6.20
CA ILE A 610 30.07 -15.54 -6.66
C ILE A 610 30.41 -16.37 -7.88
N ILE A 611 30.95 -15.71 -8.89
CA ILE A 611 31.40 -16.32 -10.14
C ILE A 611 32.89 -16.02 -10.36
N ASP A 612 33.66 -17.04 -10.70
CA ASP A 612 35.00 -16.90 -11.26
C ASP A 612 35.05 -17.69 -12.57
N ALA A 613 34.96 -16.98 -13.69
CA ALA A 613 34.84 -17.61 -15.00
C ALA A 613 36.15 -18.29 -15.45
N ASN A 614 37.31 -17.82 -14.95
CA ASN A 614 38.61 -18.45 -15.25
C ASN A 614 38.71 -19.82 -14.58
N LEU A 615 38.20 -19.93 -13.34
CA LEU A 615 38.12 -21.19 -12.61
C LEU A 615 36.88 -22.03 -12.99
N LYS A 616 35.99 -21.49 -13.84
CA LYS A 616 34.66 -22.07 -14.15
C LYS A 616 33.91 -22.44 -12.89
N PHE A 617 33.91 -21.52 -11.94
CA PHE A 617 33.42 -21.70 -10.58
C PHE A 617 32.23 -20.79 -10.34
N VAL A 618 31.13 -21.34 -9.82
CA VAL A 618 29.99 -20.57 -9.34
C VAL A 618 29.53 -21.14 -8.01
N ALA A 619 29.40 -20.29 -7.00
CA ALA A 619 28.99 -20.71 -5.67
C ALA A 619 28.05 -19.71 -5.00
N SER A 620 27.22 -20.25 -4.13
CA SER A 620 26.34 -19.53 -3.21
C SER A 620 26.31 -20.28 -1.88
N ARG A 621 25.59 -19.76 -0.89
CA ARG A 621 25.47 -20.40 0.42
C ARG A 621 25.01 -21.86 0.27
N GLY A 622 25.87 -22.80 0.65
CA GLY A 622 25.60 -24.24 0.57
C GLY A 622 25.54 -24.85 -0.84
N ILE A 623 25.94 -24.13 -1.91
CA ILE A 623 26.00 -24.66 -3.28
C ILE A 623 27.33 -24.31 -3.94
N GLU A 624 27.97 -25.30 -4.57
CA GLU A 624 29.22 -25.14 -5.32
C GLU A 624 29.14 -25.87 -6.68
N ILE A 625 29.36 -25.14 -7.77
CA ILE A 625 29.39 -25.64 -9.16
C ILE A 625 30.79 -25.43 -9.73
N ARG A 626 31.41 -26.48 -10.28
CA ARG A 626 32.74 -26.38 -10.89
C ARG A 626 32.85 -27.03 -12.25
N GLY A 627 33.58 -26.34 -13.12
CA GLY A 627 33.96 -26.86 -14.43
C GLY A 627 32.80 -27.03 -15.38
N LEU A 628 31.66 -26.36 -15.14
CA LEU A 628 30.47 -26.45 -15.97
C LEU A 628 30.82 -26.15 -17.43
N LYS A 629 30.47 -27.09 -18.32
CA LYS A 629 30.70 -27.01 -19.76
C LYS A 629 29.38 -26.83 -20.50
N PHE A 630 29.46 -26.09 -21.59
CA PHE A 630 28.34 -25.78 -22.44
C PHE A 630 28.56 -26.29 -23.85
N VAL A 631 27.47 -26.58 -24.55
CA VAL A 631 27.44 -26.77 -26.01
C VAL A 631 26.50 -25.74 -26.61
N ASN A 632 26.84 -25.25 -27.80
CA ASN A 632 25.96 -24.35 -28.53
C ASN A 632 24.87 -25.12 -29.27
N ILE A 633 23.67 -24.56 -29.30
CA ILE A 633 22.56 -25.06 -30.14
C ILE A 633 22.17 -23.98 -31.16
N SER A 634 21.75 -24.40 -32.34
CA SER A 634 21.38 -23.48 -33.42
C SER A 634 20.03 -22.82 -33.14
N LEU A 635 19.97 -21.50 -33.36
CA LEU A 635 18.73 -20.70 -33.37
C LEU A 635 17.84 -21.12 -34.56
N LYS A 636 16.51 -21.02 -34.43
CA LYS A 636 15.65 -21.02 -35.61
C LYS A 636 16.02 -19.85 -36.51
N ASN A 637 15.86 -20.05 -37.82
CA ASN A 637 16.11 -19.01 -38.80
C ASN A 637 14.94 -18.01 -38.81
N VAL A 638 15.03 -16.94 -38.00
CA VAL A 638 13.99 -15.90 -37.79
C VAL A 638 13.69 -15.10 -39.08
N MET A 639 14.54 -15.20 -40.11
CA MET A 639 14.38 -14.48 -41.38
C MET A 639 13.28 -15.02 -42.30
N ARG A 640 12.58 -16.11 -41.96
CA ARG A 640 11.61 -16.73 -42.89
C ARG A 640 10.38 -15.88 -43.20
N ASP A 641 9.99 -14.94 -42.33
CA ASP A 641 8.76 -14.15 -42.46
C ASP A 641 8.99 -12.62 -42.32
N VAL A 642 10.21 -12.14 -42.53
CA VAL A 642 10.46 -10.68 -42.52
C VAL A 642 10.05 -10.08 -43.86
N LYS A 643 9.01 -9.25 -43.86
CA LYS A 643 8.61 -8.48 -45.03
C LYS A 643 9.64 -7.36 -45.26
N LEU A 644 10.49 -7.54 -46.26
CA LEU A 644 11.48 -6.54 -46.66
C LEU A 644 10.80 -5.53 -47.59
N GLU A 645 10.54 -4.33 -47.07
CA GLU A 645 9.96 -3.22 -47.84
C GLU A 645 11.04 -2.17 -48.15
N LYS A 646 10.99 -1.61 -49.36
CA LYS A 646 11.86 -0.51 -49.79
C LYS A 646 10.99 0.73 -49.97
N TYR A 647 11.34 1.82 -49.28
CA TYR A 647 10.68 3.11 -49.41
C TYR A 647 11.39 3.95 -50.47
N GLU A 648 10.82 3.97 -51.69
CA GLU A 648 11.30 4.79 -52.80
C GLU A 648 10.32 5.91 -53.12
N PHE A 649 10.88 7.05 -53.55
CA PHE A 649 10.09 8.03 -54.26
C PHE A 649 9.73 7.49 -55.64
N VAL A 650 8.47 7.12 -55.82
CA VAL A 650 7.89 6.78 -57.13
C VAL A 650 7.25 8.06 -57.68
N PRO A 651 7.80 8.67 -58.75
CA PRO A 651 7.21 9.88 -59.33
C PRO A 651 5.80 9.61 -59.85
N PHE A 652 4.88 10.51 -59.54
CA PHE A 652 3.48 10.41 -59.95
C PHE A 652 3.34 10.60 -61.47
N HIS A 653 2.83 9.59 -62.17
CA HIS A 653 2.49 9.65 -63.60
C HIS A 653 1.01 9.34 -63.77
N GLU A 654 0.19 10.36 -64.05
CA GLU A 654 -1.28 10.25 -64.15
C GLU A 654 -1.75 9.13 -65.09
N GLN A 655 -1.01 8.83 -66.16
CA GLN A 655 -1.37 7.82 -67.16
C GLN A 655 -1.24 6.35 -66.69
N LYS A 656 -0.70 6.10 -65.48
CA LYS A 656 -0.53 4.74 -64.93
C LYS A 656 -1.19 4.54 -63.56
N ALA A 657 -1.98 5.51 -63.10
CA ALA A 657 -2.56 5.49 -61.76
C ALA A 657 -3.74 4.50 -61.60
N ILE A 658 -4.33 4.05 -62.70
CA ILE A 658 -5.47 3.12 -62.76
C ILE A 658 -5.12 2.10 -63.85
N GLU A 659 -5.13 0.80 -63.53
CA GLU A 659 -4.97 -0.23 -64.57
C GLU A 659 -6.15 -0.12 -65.54
N SER A 660 -5.96 -0.35 -66.84
CA SER A 660 -7.02 -0.17 -67.86
C SER A 660 -8.32 -0.94 -67.58
N VAL A 661 -8.26 -1.97 -66.74
CA VAL A 661 -9.42 -2.76 -66.29
C VAL A 661 -10.28 -1.96 -65.30
N ASP A 662 -9.66 -1.22 -64.38
CA ASP A 662 -10.34 -0.41 -63.37
C ASP A 662 -10.97 0.86 -63.97
N TYR A 663 -10.43 1.36 -65.09
CA TYR A 663 -11.00 2.52 -65.81
C TYR A 663 -12.35 2.20 -66.46
N ASN A 664 -12.47 1.00 -67.04
CA ASN A 664 -13.72 0.54 -67.67
C ASN A 664 -14.81 0.24 -66.62
N GLU A 665 -14.43 -0.26 -65.44
CA GLU A 665 -15.38 -0.43 -64.33
C GLU A 665 -15.82 0.91 -63.74
N LEU A 666 -14.92 1.89 -63.60
CA LEU A 666 -15.26 3.24 -63.17
C LEU A 666 -16.21 3.93 -64.16
N GLU A 667 -15.96 3.82 -65.46
CA GLU A 667 -16.82 4.40 -66.51
C GLU A 667 -18.21 3.74 -66.52
N ARG A 668 -18.28 2.43 -66.30
CA ARG A 668 -19.54 1.69 -66.13
C ARG A 668 -20.30 2.13 -64.89
N TYR A 669 -19.61 2.30 -63.76
CA TYR A 669 -20.21 2.75 -62.51
C TYR A 669 -20.77 4.18 -62.59
N ILE A 670 -20.06 5.09 -63.27
CA ILE A 670 -20.55 6.46 -63.54
C ILE A 670 -21.84 6.42 -64.36
N LYS A 671 -21.93 5.51 -65.34
CA LYS A 671 -23.11 5.34 -66.19
C LYS A 671 -24.31 4.75 -65.43
N ASP A 672 -24.05 3.82 -64.51
CA ASP A 672 -25.07 3.24 -63.63
C ASP A 672 -25.62 4.29 -62.63
N CYS A 673 -24.74 5.15 -62.10
CA CYS A 673 -25.12 6.30 -61.27
C CYS A 673 -25.97 7.35 -62.03
N ASP A 674 -25.62 7.67 -63.29
CA ASP A 674 -26.43 8.55 -64.15
C ASP A 674 -27.82 7.96 -64.42
N THR A 675 -27.89 6.65 -64.66
CA THR A 675 -29.15 5.92 -64.89
C THR A 675 -30.03 5.94 -63.64
N MET A 676 -29.46 5.70 -62.45
CA MET A 676 -30.17 5.78 -61.17
C MET A 676 -30.74 7.18 -60.94
N ALA A 677 -29.94 8.23 -61.15
CA ALA A 677 -30.38 9.61 -60.96
C ALA A 677 -31.54 9.98 -61.89
N ARG A 678 -31.50 9.54 -63.16
CA ARG A 678 -32.61 9.73 -64.12
C ARG A 678 -33.88 8.99 -63.71
N SER A 679 -33.77 7.77 -63.18
CA SER A 679 -34.91 6.98 -62.71
C SER A 679 -35.60 7.59 -61.49
N ILE A 680 -34.82 8.14 -60.55
CA ILE A 680 -35.33 8.90 -59.40
C ILE A 680 -36.09 10.15 -59.85
N ILE A 681 -35.55 10.87 -60.84
CA ILE A 681 -36.18 12.06 -61.45
C ILE A 681 -37.50 11.70 -62.16
N LEU A 682 -37.54 10.58 -62.90
CA LEU A 682 -38.74 10.12 -63.62
C LEU A 682 -39.84 9.61 -62.67
N ALA A 683 -39.48 8.96 -61.57
CA ALA A 683 -40.42 8.51 -60.54
C ALA A 683 -41.07 9.68 -59.79
N GLY A 684 -40.33 10.76 -59.56
CA GLY A 684 -40.86 12.01 -58.99
C GLY A 684 -41.94 12.69 -59.84
N ASN A 685 -41.95 12.45 -61.16
CA ASN A 685 -42.90 13.07 -62.11
C ASN A 685 -44.22 12.30 -62.31
N LYS A 686 -44.46 11.18 -61.60
CA LYS A 686 -45.71 10.39 -61.71
C LYS A 686 -46.63 10.47 -60.48
N SER A 687 -46.34 11.32 -59.51
CA SER A 687 -47.24 11.60 -58.36
C SER A 687 -47.97 12.94 -58.54
N PRO A 688 -49.30 13.05 -58.32
CA PRO A 688 -50.08 14.28 -58.56
C PRO A 688 -49.81 15.43 -57.57
N THR A 689 -48.92 15.26 -56.58
CA THR A 689 -48.53 16.30 -55.63
C THR A 689 -47.33 17.09 -56.16
N GLN A 690 -47.63 18.20 -56.84
CA GLN A 690 -46.66 19.15 -57.39
C GLN A 690 -45.72 19.77 -56.34
N ARG A 691 -44.50 20.08 -56.82
CA ARG A 691 -43.37 20.81 -56.23
C ARG A 691 -42.34 19.99 -55.44
N ILE A 692 -41.53 19.21 -56.15
CA ILE A 692 -40.18 18.82 -55.69
C ILE A 692 -39.17 18.92 -56.85
N ILE A 693 -39.19 20.02 -57.61
CA ILE A 693 -38.01 20.45 -58.35
C ILE A 693 -37.82 21.93 -58.02
N ASP A 694 -36.87 22.19 -57.13
CA ASP A 694 -36.36 23.52 -56.81
C ASP A 694 -35.92 24.21 -58.12
N GLU A 695 -36.29 25.46 -58.37
CA GLU A 695 -35.93 26.23 -59.59
C GLU A 695 -34.42 26.19 -59.87
N ASN A 696 -33.65 26.01 -58.81
CA ASN A 696 -32.22 25.83 -58.80
C ASN A 696 -31.70 24.55 -59.48
N VAL A 697 -32.47 23.45 -59.47
CA VAL A 697 -32.11 22.17 -60.11
C VAL A 697 -32.37 22.25 -61.61
N SER A 698 -33.50 22.84 -62.02
CA SER A 698 -33.79 23.15 -63.43
C SER A 698 -32.74 24.08 -64.04
N ARG A 699 -32.18 25.01 -63.25
CA ARG A 699 -31.12 25.92 -63.70
C ARG A 699 -29.77 25.24 -63.93
N ILE A 700 -29.45 24.20 -63.16
CA ILE A 700 -28.24 23.39 -63.31
C ILE A 700 -28.36 22.47 -64.54
N LEU A 701 -29.55 21.91 -64.77
CA LEU A 701 -29.83 21.06 -65.95
C LEU A 701 -29.75 21.84 -67.27
N ASN A 702 -29.96 23.15 -67.24
CA ASN A 702 -29.89 24.02 -68.42
C ASN A 702 -28.52 24.70 -68.63
N GLN A 703 -27.51 24.34 -67.84
CA GLN A 703 -26.13 24.79 -68.04
C GLN A 703 -25.38 23.79 -68.94
N ASN A 704 -24.47 24.29 -69.79
CA ASN A 704 -23.55 23.45 -70.57
C ASN A 704 -22.47 22.84 -69.65
N LEU A 705 -22.87 21.84 -68.87
CA LEU A 705 -22.03 21.05 -67.97
C LEU A 705 -21.99 19.60 -68.48
N SER A 706 -20.92 18.86 -68.16
CA SER A 706 -20.90 17.41 -68.42
C SER A 706 -21.91 16.68 -67.53
N SER A 707 -22.41 15.52 -67.96
CA SER A 707 -23.39 14.73 -67.21
C SER A 707 -22.94 14.45 -65.76
N GLU A 708 -21.64 14.25 -65.55
CA GLU A 708 -21.01 14.03 -64.24
C GLU A 708 -21.04 15.28 -63.34
N GLN A 709 -20.85 16.46 -63.92
CA GLN A 709 -20.91 17.73 -63.19
C GLN A 709 -22.33 18.10 -62.79
N ILE A 710 -23.32 17.72 -63.60
CA ILE A 710 -24.74 17.88 -63.27
C ILE A 710 -25.09 16.96 -62.09
N LEU A 711 -24.67 15.69 -62.15
CA LEU A 711 -24.90 14.69 -61.11
C LEU A 711 -24.29 15.12 -59.76
N LEU A 712 -23.03 15.56 -59.75
CA LEU A 712 -22.33 16.00 -58.54
C LEU A 712 -23.00 17.24 -57.92
N ASN A 713 -23.39 18.22 -58.72
CA ASN A 713 -24.04 19.44 -58.24
C ASN A 713 -25.45 19.19 -57.69
N ILE A 714 -26.19 18.24 -58.28
CA ILE A 714 -27.51 17.84 -57.78
C ILE A 714 -27.37 17.07 -56.46
N LEU A 715 -26.44 16.10 -56.37
CA LEU A 715 -26.15 15.36 -55.14
C LEU A 715 -25.72 16.30 -54.00
N VAL A 716 -24.80 17.25 -54.26
CA VAL A 716 -24.36 18.24 -53.28
C VAL A 716 -25.51 19.14 -52.80
N LYS A 717 -26.47 19.49 -53.66
CA LYS A 717 -27.67 20.24 -53.23
C LYS A 717 -28.66 19.38 -52.44
N CYS A 718 -28.86 18.11 -52.82
CA CYS A 718 -29.71 17.18 -52.08
C CYS A 718 -29.16 16.85 -50.68
N PHE A 719 -27.84 16.91 -50.48
CA PHE A 719 -27.19 16.62 -49.20
C PHE A 719 -26.84 17.85 -48.34
N LYS A 720 -27.17 19.08 -48.79
CA LYS A 720 -26.96 20.34 -48.05
C LYS A 720 -28.04 20.59 -46.97
N CYS A 721 -28.38 19.57 -46.18
CA CYS A 721 -29.04 19.80 -44.89
C CYS A 721 -28.00 20.46 -43.96
N VAL A 722 -28.13 21.77 -43.75
CA VAL A 722 -27.17 22.55 -42.97
C VAL A 722 -27.17 22.06 -41.54
N VAL A 723 -25.99 21.76 -41.02
CA VAL A 723 -25.80 21.36 -39.63
C VAL A 723 -25.11 22.51 -38.93
N ASP A 724 -25.59 22.94 -37.76
CA ASP A 724 -24.92 23.99 -37.00
C ASP A 724 -23.61 23.52 -36.37
N GLU A 725 -22.89 24.45 -35.76
CA GLU A 725 -21.62 24.24 -35.09
C GLU A 725 -21.67 23.21 -33.93
N ASN A 726 -22.87 22.77 -33.53
CA ASN A 726 -23.09 21.71 -32.55
C ASN A 726 -23.57 20.38 -33.17
N GLY A 727 -23.73 20.29 -34.50
CA GLY A 727 -24.11 19.06 -35.17
C GLY A 727 -25.62 18.83 -35.31
N ASN A 728 -26.48 19.85 -35.15
CA ASN A 728 -27.93 19.74 -35.38
C ASN A 728 -28.37 20.25 -36.76
N ILE A 729 -29.27 19.54 -37.42
CA ILE A 729 -29.83 19.92 -38.74
C ILE A 729 -30.73 21.15 -38.59
N ILE A 730 -30.42 22.25 -39.27
CA ILE A 730 -31.21 23.48 -39.35
C ILE A 730 -31.65 23.68 -40.81
N GLY A 731 -32.87 23.26 -41.17
CA GLY A 731 -33.54 23.69 -42.42
C GLY A 731 -34.33 22.60 -43.16
N ASP A 732 -35.58 22.94 -43.50
CA ASP A 732 -36.74 22.09 -43.74
C ASP A 732 -36.97 21.71 -45.24
N GLY A 733 -36.00 21.05 -45.87
CA GLY A 733 -36.06 20.64 -47.28
C GLY A 733 -36.55 19.20 -47.49
N ILE A 734 -37.86 19.01 -47.64
CA ILE A 734 -38.56 17.72 -47.75
C ILE A 734 -38.04 16.85 -48.91
N LEU A 735 -37.26 15.81 -48.61
CA LEU A 735 -37.07 14.62 -49.46
C LEU A 735 -37.37 13.39 -48.61
N ASN A 736 -38.52 12.76 -48.87
CA ASN A 736 -39.05 11.62 -48.11
C ASN A 736 -38.16 10.38 -48.35
N TRP A 737 -37.26 10.10 -47.41
CA TRP A 737 -36.28 8.99 -47.47
C TRP A 737 -36.90 7.61 -47.80
N PRO A 738 -38.08 7.24 -47.24
CA PRO A 738 -38.86 6.08 -47.68
C PRO A 738 -39.13 5.97 -49.20
N THR A 739 -39.37 7.09 -49.89
CA THR A 739 -39.61 7.10 -51.34
C THR A 739 -38.35 6.81 -52.13
N VAL A 740 -37.20 7.34 -51.68
CA VAL A 740 -35.88 7.08 -52.27
C VAL A 740 -35.51 5.60 -52.10
N GLN A 741 -35.71 5.04 -50.90
CA GLN A 741 -35.48 3.61 -50.65
C GLN A 741 -36.38 2.72 -51.52
N LYS A 742 -37.65 3.07 -51.71
CA LYS A 742 -38.56 2.31 -52.57
C LYS A 742 -38.10 2.33 -54.04
N ILE A 743 -37.66 3.46 -54.58
CA ILE A 743 -37.18 3.56 -55.97
C ILE A 743 -35.90 2.74 -56.17
N VAL A 744 -34.99 2.75 -55.19
CA VAL A 744 -33.75 1.94 -55.21
C VAL A 744 -34.06 0.44 -55.20
N ILE A 745 -35.02 0.01 -54.38
CA ILE A 745 -35.47 -1.40 -54.29
C ILE A 745 -36.24 -1.82 -55.55
N ASP A 746 -37.20 -1.02 -56.02
CA ASP A 746 -38.04 -1.35 -57.18
C ASP A 746 -37.25 -1.42 -58.50
N ASN A 747 -36.03 -0.88 -58.55
CA ASN A 747 -35.13 -0.93 -59.71
C ASN A 747 -33.87 -1.78 -59.46
N ASP A 748 -33.86 -2.61 -58.41
CA ASP A 748 -32.79 -3.60 -58.10
C ASP A 748 -31.37 -2.99 -57.97
N PHE A 749 -31.26 -1.76 -57.47
CA PHE A 749 -29.96 -1.15 -57.23
C PHE A 749 -29.39 -1.55 -55.87
N ASP A 750 -28.35 -2.40 -55.87
CA ASP A 750 -27.63 -2.78 -54.65
C ASP A 750 -26.56 -1.75 -54.25
N LEU A 751 -26.91 -0.87 -53.31
CA LEU A 751 -26.00 0.14 -52.75
C LEU A 751 -24.85 -0.45 -51.93
N SER A 752 -24.87 -1.74 -51.59
CA SER A 752 -23.77 -2.41 -50.90
C SER A 752 -22.63 -2.82 -51.83
N GLN A 753 -22.87 -2.85 -53.15
CA GLN A 753 -21.90 -3.09 -54.23
C GLN A 753 -21.35 -1.79 -54.83
N ASP A 754 -21.54 -0.66 -54.15
CA ASP A 754 -20.98 0.63 -54.53
C ASP A 754 -19.48 0.52 -54.83
N PHE A 755 -19.07 0.92 -56.04
CA PHE A 755 -17.70 0.87 -56.53
C PHE A 755 -16.73 1.59 -55.58
N LEU A 756 -17.17 2.67 -54.92
CA LEU A 756 -16.37 3.39 -53.92
C LEU A 756 -16.15 2.59 -52.62
N ASN A 757 -17.00 1.60 -52.32
CA ASN A 757 -16.82 0.69 -51.18
C ASN A 757 -15.91 -0.50 -51.52
N ASN A 758 -15.86 -0.95 -52.77
CA ASN A 758 -15.15 -2.18 -53.16
C ASN A 758 -13.76 -1.97 -53.77
N CYS A 759 -13.43 -0.76 -54.24
CA CYS A 759 -12.18 -0.55 -54.98
C CYS A 759 -10.89 -0.30 -54.19
N HIS A 760 -10.88 -0.24 -52.84
CA HIS A 760 -9.59 -0.14 -52.15
C HIS A 760 -9.45 -0.90 -50.82
N LYS A 761 -8.50 -1.84 -50.83
CA LYS A 761 -7.88 -2.50 -49.67
C LYS A 761 -7.09 -1.57 -48.74
N ASN A 762 -7.09 -0.25 -48.95
CA ASN A 762 -6.47 0.73 -48.07
C ASN A 762 -7.53 1.77 -47.67
N GLY A 763 -7.92 1.72 -46.40
CA GLY A 763 -9.00 2.52 -45.86
C GLY A 763 -8.75 4.04 -45.94
N ARG A 764 -9.88 4.75 -45.97
CA ARG A 764 -10.09 6.20 -45.97
C ARG A 764 -10.04 6.86 -47.34
N LEU A 765 -11.22 7.00 -47.94
CA LEU A 765 -11.72 8.27 -48.47
C LEU A 765 -13.27 8.22 -48.52
N ILE A 766 -13.90 9.35 -48.17
CA ILE A 766 -15.32 9.70 -48.34
C ILE A 766 -16.34 9.33 -47.22
N ARG A 767 -16.07 8.43 -46.26
CA ARG A 767 -17.03 8.15 -45.15
C ARG A 767 -16.73 8.77 -43.76
N SER A 768 -15.67 9.56 -43.58
CA SER A 768 -15.37 10.15 -42.27
C SER A 768 -16.25 11.33 -41.86
N SER A 769 -17.13 11.81 -42.74
CA SER A 769 -18.10 12.90 -42.49
C SER A 769 -19.54 12.41 -42.28
N LEU A 770 -19.79 11.09 -42.33
CA LEU A 770 -21.08 10.46 -42.00
C LEU A 770 -20.93 9.71 -40.66
N GLY A 771 -21.31 10.38 -39.58
CA GLY A 771 -21.16 9.88 -38.21
C GLY A 771 -21.83 8.52 -37.96
N LYS A 772 -21.25 7.77 -37.02
CA LYS A 772 -21.74 6.48 -36.49
C LYS A 772 -23.25 6.50 -36.22
N TRP A 773 -24.05 5.88 -37.09
CA TRP A 773 -25.39 5.39 -36.75
C TRP A 773 -25.42 3.89 -36.98
N SER A 774 -25.76 3.16 -35.92
CA SER A 774 -25.64 1.72 -35.83
C SER A 774 -26.61 1.00 -36.77
N PHE A 775 -26.07 0.29 -37.77
CA PHE A 775 -26.71 -0.93 -38.27
C PHE A 775 -26.25 -2.11 -37.41
N ARG A 776 -26.63 -2.10 -36.13
CA ARG A 776 -26.67 -3.32 -35.33
C ARG A 776 -28.13 -3.73 -35.24
N ASN A 777 -28.37 -4.98 -35.59
CA ASN A 777 -29.64 -5.69 -35.62
C ASN A 777 -30.46 -5.42 -36.88
N TYR A 778 -30.37 -6.33 -37.85
CA TYR A 778 -31.50 -7.19 -38.21
C TYR A 778 -30.93 -8.41 -38.96
N LYS A 779 -30.92 -9.57 -38.27
CA LYS A 779 -30.96 -10.87 -38.94
C LYS A 779 -32.36 -11.00 -39.51
N VAL A 780 -32.46 -11.24 -40.80
CA VAL A 780 -33.64 -11.86 -41.41
C VAL A 780 -33.14 -13.09 -42.15
N PHE A 781 -33.92 -14.15 -42.04
CA PHE A 781 -33.65 -15.55 -42.36
C PHE A 781 -33.07 -15.82 -43.74
#